data_AF-A0A2E7GX97-F1
#
_entry.id   AF-A0A2E7GX97-F1
#
_cell.length_a   1.000
_cell.length_b   1.000
_cell.length_c   1.000
_cell.angle_alpha   90.00
_cell.angle_beta   90.00
_cell.angle_gamma   90.00
#
_symmetry.space_group_name_H-M   'P 1'
#
loop_
_entity.id
_entity.type
_entity.pdbx_description
1 polymer ?
#
loop_
_entity_poly.entity_id
_entity_poly.type
_entity_poly.pdbx_seq_one_letter_code
_entity_poly.pdbx_strand_id
1 'polypeptide(L)'
;DARRVVLLDAQSSGPSSSPGGLTDLGPIVFLVPFLVAIVLVFYTGRREEWSLSPDPSPGSQSDVETEQSGPEEILSLSERFSNTLVEMGKGGAITENPVKRVLTLCLLYFAQGLPYGFASVTFAAYLVANGVSVPELAILFATVSLPWTFKWIWGPLVDSVYIEKYGPRRQWILFAQTGMALTLGSLLLVRDLNGQIDLVARILFIHNIFSSLQDVATDALAVEVLEPDEVARVNGLMFAAKRVGIIFGGAVLGVLITKIGISGVIAAQLVMLAFIIVVPLLMVEKPGVQLFPWSRSAELEADSSEDLTDSGSLVAEMVDDSEITPWAEEEEFRVARTVGYSIANNKSTLTSFFAILGACIWLFGFVIDIFTVDWSFGKYVREGFPALEGKEVLFFDLKPWSGTNRISLALILLSISSMGYARMNGSQVKESLPNPFLLIPESTRNTVARTSFYLTKAFSVRSAFLLIIAGLLGELYYFTSPIYVDIFINEAGWSQEKYNGIVGGIALLGSVSGQIIGGVLGDKYGIRRVAMVSFLVLALANATFAFLEPQWGNTWVMTVYLIGQYFIAGIALICIISLCMRLTWSKVGGTQFTAYMSILNTSVVFAYTLTERMISVFNYSTAIYIGAALTLVTSFFLAFIDENETDRVLEGRWDGDDEFDDLGETPWLDSDEGGGKPVATT
;
A
#
# COMPACT_ATOMS: atom_id res chain seq x y z
N ASP A 1 34.00 -16.72 -1.62
CA ASP A 1 35.22 -16.09 -2.13
C ASP A 1 35.83 -16.89 -3.28
N ALA A 2 35.12 -16.94 -4.43
CA ALA A 2 35.57 -17.61 -5.67
C ALA A 2 35.25 -16.77 -6.92
N ARG A 3 34.37 -15.76 -6.81
CA ARG A 3 34.14 -14.73 -7.85
C ARG A 3 35.21 -13.63 -7.88
N ARG A 4 36.02 -13.45 -6.83
CA ARG A 4 37.08 -12.43 -6.78
C ARG A 4 38.24 -12.70 -7.74
N VAL A 5 38.55 -13.97 -8.04
CA VAL A 5 39.72 -14.33 -8.86
C VAL A 5 39.47 -14.08 -10.35
N VAL A 6 38.23 -14.24 -10.84
CA VAL A 6 37.91 -14.03 -12.26
C VAL A 6 37.85 -12.54 -12.63
N LEU A 7 37.52 -11.66 -11.67
CA LEU A 7 37.46 -10.21 -11.89
C LEU A 7 38.83 -9.53 -11.80
N LEU A 8 39.77 -10.11 -11.05
CA LEU A 8 41.11 -9.53 -10.87
C LEU A 8 42.03 -9.72 -12.10
N ASP A 9 41.91 -10.81 -12.85
CA ASP A 9 42.71 -11.00 -14.08
C ASP A 9 42.31 -10.03 -15.20
N ALA A 10 41.07 -9.53 -15.20
CA ALA A 10 40.60 -8.53 -16.16
C ALA A 10 41.09 -7.09 -15.84
N GLN A 11 41.57 -6.82 -14.62
CA GLN A 11 42.02 -5.48 -14.18
C GLN A 11 43.47 -5.14 -14.55
N SER A 12 44.20 -6.04 -15.22
CA SER A 12 45.64 -5.87 -15.48
C SER A 12 46.01 -5.14 -16.79
N SER A 13 45.07 -4.50 -17.50
CA SER A 13 45.40 -3.79 -18.76
C SER A 13 44.68 -2.46 -18.98
N GLY A 14 45.32 -1.37 -18.53
CA GLY A 14 45.25 -0.03 -19.13
C GLY A 14 43.96 0.81 -18.94
N PRO A 15 44.06 2.16 -18.92
CA PRO A 15 42.90 3.03 -18.83
C PRO A 15 42.23 3.18 -20.21
N SER A 16 40.91 3.35 -20.21
CA SER A 16 40.02 3.55 -21.37
C SER A 16 39.71 2.32 -22.24
N SER A 17 38.68 1.56 -21.85
CA SER A 17 37.65 0.98 -22.73
C SER A 17 36.79 0.02 -21.90
N SER A 18 35.47 0.10 -22.09
CA SER A 18 34.43 -0.81 -21.56
C SER A 18 34.95 -2.22 -21.23
N PRO A 19 34.60 -2.81 -20.07
CA PRO A 19 34.87 -4.22 -19.81
C PRO A 19 34.35 -5.03 -21.00
N GLY A 20 35.25 -5.68 -21.74
CA GLY A 20 34.93 -6.35 -22.98
C GLY A 20 33.89 -7.45 -22.74
N GLY A 21 32.65 -7.23 -23.20
CA GLY A 21 31.58 -8.22 -23.16
C GLY A 21 30.18 -7.67 -22.87
N LEU A 22 30.05 -6.45 -22.31
CA LEU A 22 28.75 -5.86 -22.01
C LEU A 22 28.18 -5.07 -23.19
N THR A 23 26.88 -5.19 -23.41
CA THR A 23 26.17 -4.50 -24.49
C THR A 23 25.95 -3.03 -24.11
N ASP A 24 26.26 -2.13 -25.05
CA ASP A 24 25.96 -0.69 -24.94
C ASP A 24 24.93 -0.31 -26.00
N LEU A 25 23.76 0.14 -25.55
CA LEU A 25 22.68 0.59 -26.43
C LEU A 25 22.58 2.12 -26.47
N GLY A 26 23.34 2.83 -25.62
CA GLY A 26 23.31 4.28 -25.51
C GLY A 26 21.96 4.86 -25.05
N PRO A 27 21.80 6.19 -25.10
CA PRO A 27 20.63 6.89 -24.57
C PRO A 27 19.34 6.66 -25.39
N ILE A 28 19.43 6.07 -26.58
CA ILE A 28 18.28 5.90 -27.48
C ILE A 28 17.18 5.03 -26.86
N VAL A 29 17.58 4.07 -26.00
CA VAL A 29 16.67 3.18 -25.27
C VAL A 29 15.74 3.95 -24.34
N PHE A 30 16.19 5.11 -23.85
CA PHE A 30 15.37 6.01 -23.04
C PHE A 30 14.69 7.10 -23.88
N LEU A 31 15.42 7.74 -24.79
CA LEU A 31 14.94 8.91 -25.52
C LEU A 31 13.66 8.64 -26.32
N VAL A 32 13.55 7.48 -26.98
CA VAL A 32 12.37 7.14 -27.78
C VAL A 32 11.13 6.96 -26.88
N PRO A 33 11.13 6.09 -25.85
CA PRO A 33 10.02 6.02 -24.90
C PRO A 33 9.70 7.36 -24.22
N PHE A 34 10.72 8.15 -23.89
CA PHE A 34 10.55 9.45 -23.22
C PHE A 34 9.80 10.46 -24.09
N LEU A 35 10.14 10.56 -25.37
CA LEU A 35 9.41 11.43 -26.31
C LEU A 35 7.97 10.97 -26.49
N VAL A 36 7.72 9.65 -26.57
CA VAL A 36 6.35 9.10 -26.63
C VAL A 36 5.58 9.45 -25.36
N ALA A 37 6.18 9.32 -24.18
CA ALA A 37 5.56 9.66 -22.91
C ALA A 37 5.24 11.17 -22.81
N ILE A 38 6.13 12.05 -23.29
CA ILE A 38 5.84 13.49 -23.37
C ILE A 38 4.62 13.75 -24.25
N VAL A 39 4.57 13.15 -25.45
CA VAL A 39 3.44 13.32 -26.36
C VAL A 39 2.15 12.81 -25.72
N LEU A 40 2.19 11.67 -25.02
CA LEU A 40 1.05 11.13 -24.31
C LEU A 40 0.56 12.06 -23.20
N VAL A 41 1.45 12.50 -22.29
CA VAL A 41 1.09 13.41 -21.20
C VAL A 41 0.54 14.72 -21.74
N PHE A 42 1.14 15.25 -22.80
CA PHE A 42 0.67 16.47 -23.44
C PHE A 42 -0.68 16.29 -24.14
N TYR A 43 -0.89 15.16 -24.82
CA TYR A 43 -2.17 14.81 -25.43
C TYR A 43 -3.27 14.68 -24.38
N THR A 44 -2.99 13.95 -23.29
CA THR A 44 -3.90 13.83 -22.14
C THR A 44 -4.22 15.21 -21.55
N GLY A 45 -3.20 16.03 -21.30
CA GLY A 45 -3.41 17.37 -20.74
C GLY A 45 -4.16 18.34 -21.66
N ARG A 46 -4.06 18.16 -22.98
CA ARG A 46 -4.85 18.89 -23.98
C ARG A 46 -6.30 18.41 -24.02
N ARG A 47 -6.51 17.09 -24.00
CA ARG A 47 -7.83 16.45 -24.06
C ARG A 47 -8.66 16.77 -22.81
N GLU A 48 -8.02 16.80 -21.66
CA GLU A 48 -8.65 17.01 -20.37
C GLU A 48 -8.52 18.46 -19.87
N GLU A 49 -8.20 19.39 -20.77
CA GLU A 49 -8.12 20.82 -20.50
C GLU A 49 -7.42 21.17 -19.18
N TRP A 50 -6.14 20.80 -19.03
CA TRP A 50 -5.34 21.11 -17.83
C TRP A 50 -5.06 22.63 -17.62
N SER A 51 -5.96 23.52 -18.07
CA SER A 51 -5.83 24.97 -18.22
C SER A 51 -6.72 25.75 -17.23
N LEU A 52 -6.09 26.20 -16.14
CA LEU A 52 -6.26 27.44 -15.34
C LEU A 52 -7.61 27.87 -14.72
N SER A 53 -8.69 27.12 -14.84
CA SER A 53 -9.85 27.31 -13.95
C SER A 53 -9.94 26.09 -13.01
N PRO A 54 -9.99 26.29 -11.67
CA PRO A 54 -10.55 25.24 -10.82
C PRO A 54 -11.96 25.01 -11.32
N ASP A 55 -12.29 23.77 -11.70
CA ASP A 55 -13.69 23.40 -11.85
C ASP A 55 -14.36 23.70 -10.50
N PRO A 56 -15.38 24.57 -10.45
CA PRO A 56 -16.20 24.65 -9.25
C PRO A 56 -16.86 23.27 -9.11
N SER A 57 -16.61 22.61 -8.00
CA SER A 57 -17.27 21.35 -7.65
C SER A 57 -18.80 21.49 -7.85
N PRO A 58 -19.46 20.53 -8.53
CA PRO A 58 -20.91 20.58 -8.73
C PRO A 58 -21.57 20.22 -7.40
N GLY A 59 -21.87 21.26 -6.62
CA GLY A 59 -22.44 21.12 -5.28
C GLY A 59 -22.59 22.44 -4.51
N SER A 60 -22.05 23.54 -5.06
CA SER A 60 -22.15 24.88 -4.44
C SER A 60 -23.14 25.83 -5.13
N GLN A 61 -24.16 25.31 -5.81
CA GLN A 61 -25.35 26.12 -6.13
C GLN A 61 -26.34 26.05 -4.96
N SER A 62 -25.92 26.55 -3.80
CA SER A 62 -26.86 27.21 -2.91
C SER A 62 -26.77 28.69 -3.22
N ASP A 63 -27.92 29.34 -3.35
CA ASP A 63 -28.05 30.78 -3.59
C ASP A 63 -27.31 31.56 -2.47
N VAL A 64 -26.03 31.85 -2.68
CA VAL A 64 -25.27 32.75 -1.83
C VAL A 64 -25.23 34.10 -2.54
N GLU A 65 -26.10 34.99 -2.07
CA GLU A 65 -25.96 36.42 -2.30
C GLU A 65 -24.50 36.82 -2.12
N THR A 66 -23.94 37.47 -3.14
CA THR A 66 -22.53 37.81 -3.23
C THR A 66 -22.15 38.83 -2.13
N GLU A 67 -21.86 38.34 -0.92
CA GLU A 67 -21.03 39.07 0.01
C GLU A 67 -19.62 39.12 -0.59
N GLN A 68 -19.20 40.34 -0.91
CA GLN A 68 -17.86 40.65 -1.38
C GLN A 68 -16.84 40.10 -0.36
N SER A 69 -16.19 38.99 -0.69
CA SER A 69 -15.04 38.51 0.06
C SER A 69 -13.93 39.55 -0.06
N GLY A 70 -13.62 40.19 1.08
CA GLY A 70 -12.48 41.09 1.21
C GLY A 70 -11.15 40.38 0.91
N PRO A 71 -10.06 41.13 0.74
CA PRO A 71 -8.75 40.54 0.46
C PRO A 71 -8.38 39.56 1.58
N GLU A 72 -7.96 38.34 1.23
CA GLU A 72 -7.48 37.33 2.19
C GLU A 72 -6.48 37.98 3.18
N GLU A 73 -6.91 38.18 4.43
CA GLU A 73 -6.01 38.59 5.49
C GLU A 73 -4.95 37.50 5.64
N ILE A 74 -3.69 37.83 5.36
CA ILE A 74 -2.54 36.97 5.64
C ILE A 74 -2.42 36.88 7.16
N LEU A 75 -3.18 35.95 7.76
CA LEU A 75 -3.15 35.65 9.19
C LEU A 75 -1.70 35.40 9.61
N SER A 76 -1.30 36.06 10.71
CA SER A 76 0.01 35.82 11.30
C SER A 76 0.14 34.36 11.74
N LEU A 77 1.37 33.84 11.73
CA LEU A 77 1.63 32.44 12.08
C LEU A 77 1.14 32.11 13.51
N SER A 78 1.14 33.10 14.41
CA SER A 78 0.57 33.02 15.76
C SER A 78 -0.95 32.91 15.78
N GLU A 79 -1.66 33.64 14.93
CA GLU A 79 -3.13 33.57 14.85
C GLU A 79 -3.58 32.25 14.22
N ARG A 80 -2.88 31.77 13.18
CA ARG A 80 -3.12 30.43 12.64
C ARG A 80 -2.97 29.37 13.72
N PHE A 81 -1.88 29.41 14.48
CA PHE A 81 -1.63 28.47 15.58
C PHE A 81 -2.68 28.55 16.69
N SER A 82 -3.09 29.76 17.06
CA SER A 82 -4.17 29.98 18.04
C SER A 82 -5.49 29.40 17.56
N ASN A 83 -5.87 29.65 16.30
CA ASN A 83 -7.10 29.12 15.72
C ASN A 83 -7.07 27.58 15.66
N THR A 84 -5.95 26.99 15.27
CA THR A 84 -5.76 25.52 15.30
C THR A 84 -5.91 24.95 16.71
N LEU A 85 -5.37 25.60 17.74
CA LEU A 85 -5.51 25.16 19.13
C LEU A 85 -6.96 25.26 19.63
N VAL A 86 -7.67 26.33 19.27
CA VAL A 86 -9.10 26.49 19.60
C VAL A 86 -9.93 25.40 18.91
N GLU A 87 -9.63 25.11 17.65
CA GLU A 87 -10.31 24.09 16.85
C GLU A 87 -10.02 22.66 17.32
N MET A 88 -8.81 22.39 17.81
CA MET A 88 -8.47 21.16 18.53
C MET A 88 -9.27 21.00 19.83
N GLY A 89 -9.55 22.11 20.52
CA GLY A 89 -10.31 22.14 21.78
C GLY A 89 -11.81 21.92 21.61
N LYS A 90 -12.36 22.10 20.40
CA LYS A 90 -13.77 21.79 20.11
C LYS A 90 -13.99 20.28 20.16
N GLY A 91 -15.05 19.79 20.82
CA GLY A 91 -15.48 18.38 20.75
C GLY A 91 -15.88 17.97 19.32
N GLY A 92 -16.10 16.67 19.06
CA GLY A 92 -16.61 16.19 17.76
C GLY A 92 -15.83 15.03 17.15
N ALA A 93 -16.45 14.37 16.17
CA ALA A 93 -15.88 13.24 15.44
C ALA A 93 -14.75 13.66 14.50
N ILE A 94 -13.86 12.72 14.18
CA ILE A 94 -12.73 13.00 13.27
C ILE A 94 -13.22 13.26 11.85
N THR A 95 -14.33 12.67 11.43
CA THR A 95 -14.96 12.97 10.14
C THR A 95 -15.43 14.42 9.98
N GLU A 96 -15.65 15.15 11.09
CA GLU A 96 -16.18 16.53 11.04
C GLU A 96 -15.10 17.58 11.26
N ASN A 97 -14.01 17.23 11.95
CA ASN A 97 -12.97 18.17 12.36
C ASN A 97 -11.65 17.90 11.62
N PRO A 98 -11.32 18.72 10.58
CA PRO A 98 -10.16 18.47 9.73
C PRO A 98 -8.84 18.56 10.51
N VAL A 99 -8.74 19.46 11.50
CA VAL A 99 -7.53 19.60 12.32
C VAL A 99 -7.28 18.34 13.14
N LYS A 100 -8.32 17.81 13.80
CA LYS A 100 -8.21 16.56 14.56
C LYS A 100 -7.89 15.37 13.66
N ARG A 101 -8.47 15.32 12.46
CA ARG A 101 -8.20 14.31 11.43
C ARG A 101 -6.74 14.27 11.05
N VAL A 102 -6.21 15.40 10.57
CA VAL A 102 -4.81 15.49 10.15
C VAL A 102 -3.87 15.19 11.31
N LEU A 103 -4.12 15.77 12.50
CA LEU A 103 -3.26 15.57 13.66
C LEU A 103 -3.25 14.10 14.12
N THR A 104 -4.43 13.47 14.18
CA THR A 104 -4.54 12.07 14.62
C THR A 104 -3.81 11.15 13.66
N LEU A 105 -4.05 11.28 12.36
CA LEU A 105 -3.38 10.46 11.34
C LEU A 105 -1.87 10.66 11.36
N CYS A 106 -1.39 11.91 11.48
CA CYS A 106 0.03 12.21 11.59
C CYS A 106 0.66 11.62 12.87
N LEU A 107 -0.01 11.69 14.02
CA LEU A 107 0.48 11.10 15.27
C LEU A 107 0.52 9.58 15.20
N LEU A 108 -0.48 8.94 14.58
CA LEU A 108 -0.49 7.49 14.38
C LEU A 108 0.65 7.07 13.43
N TYR A 109 0.89 7.79 12.34
CA TYR A 109 1.99 7.53 11.41
C TYR A 109 3.37 7.78 12.04
N PHE A 110 3.50 8.83 12.85
CA PHE A 110 4.70 9.06 13.66
C PHE A 110 4.94 7.87 14.63
N ALA A 111 3.88 7.38 15.28
CA ALA A 111 3.95 6.23 16.18
C ALA A 111 4.40 4.94 15.48
N GLN A 112 4.08 4.77 14.20
CA GLN A 112 4.57 3.65 13.39
C GLN A 112 6.06 3.82 13.03
N GLY A 113 6.47 5.04 12.67
CA GLY A 113 7.85 5.33 12.27
C GLY A 113 8.86 5.14 13.40
N LEU A 114 8.47 5.45 14.63
CA LEU A 114 9.36 5.45 15.79
C LEU A 114 9.92 4.06 16.14
N PRO A 115 9.11 3.00 16.31
CA PRO A 115 9.61 1.63 16.49
C PRO A 115 10.47 1.14 15.34
N TYR A 116 10.12 1.49 14.10
CA TYR A 116 10.92 1.12 12.94
C TYR A 116 12.31 1.77 12.96
N GLY A 117 12.38 3.08 13.22
CA GLY A 117 13.66 3.79 13.36
C GLY A 117 14.51 3.25 14.50
N PHE A 118 13.88 2.99 15.65
CA PHE A 118 14.56 2.37 16.78
C PHE A 118 15.13 1.01 16.42
N ALA A 119 14.33 0.11 15.84
CA ALA A 119 14.78 -1.22 15.46
C ALA A 119 15.91 -1.15 14.43
N SER A 120 15.69 -0.50 13.30
CA SER A 120 16.58 -0.52 12.13
C SER A 120 17.92 0.21 12.34
N VAL A 121 17.96 1.25 13.18
CA VAL A 121 19.17 2.07 13.37
C VAL A 121 19.74 1.89 14.78
N THR A 122 18.95 2.26 15.80
CA THR A 122 19.42 2.31 17.19
C THR A 122 19.72 0.93 17.76
N PHE A 123 18.77 0.00 17.64
CA PHE A 123 18.88 -1.35 18.17
C PHE A 123 19.89 -2.19 17.37
N ALA A 124 19.87 -2.07 16.04
CA ALA A 124 20.86 -2.68 15.16
C ALA A 124 22.30 -2.30 15.57
N ALA A 125 22.56 -0.99 15.74
CA ALA A 125 23.86 -0.49 16.15
C ALA A 125 24.27 -0.99 17.55
N TYR A 126 23.31 -1.05 18.49
CA TYR A 126 23.55 -1.61 19.82
C TYR A 126 23.98 -3.08 19.78
N LEU A 127 23.28 -3.93 19.02
CA LEU A 127 23.60 -5.35 18.90
C LEU A 127 25.01 -5.57 18.34
N VAL A 128 25.36 -4.85 17.26
CA VAL A 128 26.69 -4.94 16.64
C VAL A 128 27.79 -4.47 17.60
N ALA A 129 27.58 -3.34 18.28
CA ALA A 129 28.55 -2.80 19.22
C ALA A 129 28.82 -3.75 20.41
N ASN A 130 27.89 -4.67 20.71
CA ASN A 130 28.02 -5.65 21.77
C ASN A 130 28.36 -7.07 21.26
N GLY A 131 28.88 -7.19 20.03
CA GLY A 131 29.49 -8.42 19.55
C GLY A 131 28.57 -9.37 18.78
N VAL A 132 27.32 -8.98 18.47
CA VAL A 132 26.48 -9.74 17.54
C VAL A 132 27.06 -9.61 16.14
N SER A 133 27.23 -10.74 15.46
CA SER A 133 27.81 -10.75 14.12
C SER A 133 26.84 -10.16 13.09
N VAL A 134 27.38 -9.53 12.04
CA VAL A 134 26.56 -8.97 10.94
C VAL A 134 25.64 -10.02 10.27
N PRO A 135 26.07 -11.28 10.04
CA PRO A 135 25.17 -12.31 9.52
C PRO A 135 24.02 -12.67 10.47
N GLU A 136 24.26 -12.77 11.77
CA GLU A 136 23.20 -13.03 12.77
C GLU A 136 22.20 -11.88 12.82
N LEU A 137 22.69 -10.65 12.75
CA LEU A 137 21.85 -9.45 12.67
C LEU A 137 20.95 -9.48 11.42
N ALA A 138 21.49 -9.87 10.27
CA ALA A 138 20.73 -9.98 9.04
C ALA A 138 19.61 -11.02 9.14
N ILE A 139 19.87 -12.18 9.76
CA ILE A 139 18.86 -13.22 10.02
C ILE A 139 17.78 -12.69 10.98
N LEU A 140 18.17 -11.97 12.03
CA LEU A 140 17.24 -11.35 12.97
C LEU A 140 16.30 -10.37 12.25
N PHE A 141 16.83 -9.42 11.45
CA PHE A 141 16.00 -8.46 10.72
C PHE A 141 15.14 -9.10 9.63
N ALA A 142 15.66 -10.11 8.92
CA ALA A 142 14.87 -10.86 7.96
C ALA A 142 13.65 -11.51 8.64
N THR A 143 13.86 -12.14 9.80
CA THR A 143 12.79 -12.75 10.59
C THR A 143 11.78 -11.71 11.06
N VAL A 144 12.26 -10.62 11.66
CA VAL A 144 11.42 -9.56 12.21
C VAL A 144 10.62 -8.79 11.14
N SER A 145 11.10 -8.78 9.89
CA SER A 145 10.41 -8.12 8.77
C SER A 145 9.28 -8.97 8.17
N LEU A 146 9.23 -10.29 8.42
CA LEU A 146 8.22 -11.19 7.85
C LEU A 146 6.76 -10.74 8.06
N PRO A 147 6.34 -10.25 9.25
CA PRO A 147 4.96 -9.80 9.44
C PRO A 147 4.52 -8.65 8.52
N TRP A 148 5.44 -7.85 8.00
CA TRP A 148 5.15 -6.79 7.03
C TRP A 148 4.83 -7.35 5.65
N THR A 149 5.47 -8.46 5.27
CA THR A 149 5.19 -9.17 4.02
C THR A 149 3.76 -9.71 3.98
N PHE A 150 3.24 -10.13 5.14
CA PHE A 150 1.91 -10.74 5.26
C PHE A 150 0.83 -9.77 5.74
N LYS A 151 1.10 -8.45 5.72
CA LYS A 151 0.14 -7.46 6.22
C LYS A 151 -1.20 -7.47 5.47
N TRP A 152 -1.23 -7.99 4.24
CA TRP A 152 -2.46 -8.19 3.46
C TRP A 152 -3.49 -9.10 4.14
N ILE A 153 -3.10 -9.96 5.09
CA ILE A 153 -4.02 -10.78 5.90
C ILE A 153 -4.88 -9.90 6.82
N TRP A 154 -4.34 -8.77 7.28
CA TRP A 154 -5.04 -7.88 8.20
C TRP A 154 -6.15 -7.09 7.52
N GLY A 155 -6.07 -6.85 6.21
CA GLY A 155 -7.08 -6.12 5.47
C GLY A 155 -8.48 -6.76 5.64
N PRO A 156 -8.65 -8.03 5.22
CA PRO A 156 -9.92 -8.74 5.39
C PRO A 156 -10.34 -8.85 6.85
N LEU A 157 -9.40 -9.03 7.78
CA LEU A 157 -9.71 -9.12 9.21
C LEU A 157 -10.32 -7.83 9.73
N VAL A 158 -9.69 -6.70 9.43
CA VAL A 158 -10.10 -5.36 9.90
C VAL A 158 -11.40 -4.92 9.23
N ASP A 159 -11.68 -5.36 7.99
CA ASP A 159 -12.93 -5.12 7.26
C ASP A 159 -14.08 -6.08 7.59
N SER A 160 -13.82 -7.24 8.21
CA SER A 160 -14.87 -8.24 8.48
C SER A 160 -15.22 -8.38 9.96
N VAL A 161 -14.27 -8.09 10.85
CA VAL A 161 -14.44 -8.30 12.30
C VAL A 161 -14.33 -6.95 12.99
N TYR A 162 -15.47 -6.37 13.34
CA TYR A 162 -15.51 -5.14 14.12
C TYR A 162 -16.79 -5.00 14.94
N ILE A 163 -16.69 -4.25 16.03
CA ILE A 163 -17.84 -3.82 16.83
C ILE A 163 -18.25 -2.40 16.37
N GLU A 164 -19.37 -2.29 15.65
CA GLU A 164 -19.89 -1.01 15.12
C GLU A 164 -20.04 0.07 16.20
N LYS A 165 -20.50 -0.35 17.39
CA LYS A 165 -20.72 0.52 18.56
C LYS A 165 -19.50 1.36 18.96
N TYR A 166 -18.28 0.86 18.75
CA TYR A 166 -17.03 1.52 19.16
C TYR A 166 -16.22 2.10 18.00
N GLY A 167 -16.77 2.04 16.79
CA GLY A 167 -16.08 2.40 15.55
C GLY A 167 -15.32 1.20 14.97
N PRO A 168 -15.36 1.00 13.64
CA PRO A 168 -14.80 -0.19 13.02
C PRO A 168 -13.28 -0.29 13.19
N ARG A 169 -12.54 0.84 13.18
CA ARG A 169 -11.07 0.82 13.07
C ARG A 169 -10.33 1.02 14.39
N ARG A 170 -10.87 1.83 15.29
CA ARG A 170 -10.28 2.22 16.59
C ARG A 170 -9.93 1.03 17.45
N GLN A 171 -10.78 0.00 17.51
CA GLN A 171 -10.52 -1.19 18.31
C GLN A 171 -9.23 -1.92 17.88
N TRP A 172 -8.98 -2.00 16.58
CA TRP A 172 -7.80 -2.64 16.02
C TRP A 172 -6.55 -1.80 16.26
N ILE A 173 -6.64 -0.48 16.13
CA ILE A 173 -5.54 0.44 16.45
C ILE A 173 -5.14 0.33 17.92
N LEU A 174 -6.13 0.35 18.84
CA LEU A 174 -5.88 0.22 20.28
C LEU A 174 -5.32 -1.16 20.65
N PHE A 175 -5.86 -2.23 20.07
CA PHE A 175 -5.37 -3.59 20.28
C PHE A 175 -3.91 -3.73 19.82
N ALA A 176 -3.61 -3.24 18.63
CA ALA A 176 -2.27 -3.27 18.07
C ALA A 176 -1.26 -2.45 18.88
N GLN A 177 -1.60 -1.21 19.25
CA GLN A 177 -0.72 -0.36 20.07
C GLN A 177 -0.47 -0.96 21.47
N THR A 178 -1.49 -1.56 22.08
CA THR A 178 -1.34 -2.25 23.37
C THR A 178 -0.40 -3.44 23.22
N GLY A 179 -0.56 -4.26 22.18
CA GLY A 179 0.35 -5.37 21.88
C GLY A 179 1.79 -4.91 21.63
N MET A 180 1.99 -3.81 20.92
CA MET A 180 3.31 -3.20 20.71
C MET A 180 3.94 -2.72 22.02
N ALA A 181 3.17 -2.08 22.91
CA ALA A 181 3.64 -1.64 24.20
C ALA A 181 4.00 -2.83 25.12
N LEU A 182 3.19 -3.89 25.15
CA LEU A 182 3.46 -5.09 25.95
C LEU A 182 4.70 -5.84 25.46
N THR A 183 4.84 -6.03 24.15
CA THR A 183 6.00 -6.69 23.54
C THR A 183 7.28 -5.90 23.78
N LEU A 184 7.25 -4.58 23.59
CA LEU A 184 8.41 -3.73 23.87
C LEU A 184 8.73 -3.69 25.37
N GLY A 185 7.72 -3.67 26.24
CA GLY A 185 7.86 -3.78 27.70
C GLY A 185 8.50 -5.09 28.14
N SER A 186 8.19 -6.19 27.46
CA SER A 186 8.78 -7.49 27.76
C SER A 186 10.30 -7.51 27.51
N LEU A 187 10.84 -6.70 26.59
CA LEU A 187 12.29 -6.58 26.38
C LEU A 187 13.02 -6.01 27.60
N LEU A 188 12.34 -5.19 28.44
CA LEU A 188 12.92 -4.70 29.69
C LEU A 188 13.13 -5.81 30.73
N LEU A 189 12.42 -6.93 30.61
CA LEU A 189 12.55 -8.09 31.49
C LEU A 189 13.70 -9.01 31.06
N VAL A 190 14.23 -8.83 29.84
CA VAL A 190 15.36 -9.61 29.33
C VAL A 190 16.66 -9.03 29.88
N ARG A 191 17.30 -9.77 30.80
CA ARG A 191 18.53 -9.35 31.50
C ARG A 191 19.74 -9.22 30.59
N ASP A 192 19.82 -10.04 29.55
CA ASP A 192 20.91 -10.04 28.57
C ASP A 192 20.32 -10.16 27.16
N LEU A 193 20.16 -9.00 26.51
CA LEU A 193 19.63 -8.91 25.15
C LEU A 193 20.57 -9.55 24.12
N ASN A 194 21.89 -9.53 24.37
CA ASN A 194 22.89 -10.03 23.43
C ASN A 194 23.12 -11.54 23.58
N GLY A 195 23.02 -12.07 24.80
CA GLY A 195 23.11 -13.51 25.06
C GLY A 195 21.84 -14.29 24.69
N GLN A 196 20.71 -13.61 24.45
CA GLN A 196 19.41 -14.23 24.15
C GLN A 196 18.78 -13.71 22.85
N ILE A 197 19.59 -13.62 21.78
CA ILE A 197 19.15 -13.12 20.46
C ILE A 197 17.92 -13.84 19.94
N ASP A 198 17.81 -15.16 20.13
CA ASP A 198 16.62 -15.92 19.69
C ASP A 198 15.34 -15.45 20.41
N LEU A 199 15.40 -15.21 21.73
CA LEU A 199 14.26 -14.68 22.48
C LEU A 199 13.91 -13.26 22.03
N VAL A 200 14.93 -12.40 21.84
CA VAL A 200 14.75 -11.04 21.33
C VAL A 200 14.11 -11.06 19.94
N ALA A 201 14.56 -11.95 19.04
CA ALA A 201 13.99 -12.11 17.70
C ALA A 201 12.52 -12.51 17.77
N ARG A 202 12.15 -13.47 18.64
CA ARG A 202 10.74 -13.89 18.84
C ARG A 202 9.87 -12.74 19.36
N ILE A 203 10.35 -11.98 20.34
CA ILE A 203 9.61 -10.83 20.88
C ILE A 203 9.42 -9.75 19.80
N LEU A 204 10.48 -9.43 19.05
CA LEU A 204 10.41 -8.45 17.96
C LEU A 204 9.55 -8.94 16.79
N PHE A 205 9.53 -10.23 16.49
CA PHE A 205 8.62 -10.81 15.51
C PHE A 205 7.16 -10.59 15.93
N ILE A 206 6.80 -10.91 17.18
CA ILE A 206 5.45 -10.66 17.72
C ILE A 206 5.14 -9.16 17.73
N HIS A 207 6.10 -8.31 18.09
CA HIS A 207 5.94 -6.86 18.02
C HIS A 207 5.57 -6.40 16.59
N ASN A 208 6.21 -6.96 15.57
CA ASN A 208 5.96 -6.59 14.18
C ASN A 208 4.62 -7.11 13.63
N ILE A 209 4.06 -8.18 14.18
CA ILE A 209 2.66 -8.60 13.92
C ILE A 209 1.70 -7.49 14.33
N PHE A 210 1.86 -6.95 15.55
CA PHE A 210 1.03 -5.84 16.02
C PHE A 210 1.32 -4.55 15.24
N SER A 211 2.58 -4.27 14.92
CA SER A 211 2.95 -3.07 14.16
C SER A 211 2.36 -3.08 12.74
N SER A 212 2.37 -4.22 12.04
CA SER A 212 1.76 -4.32 10.71
C SER A 212 0.23 -4.31 10.76
N LEU A 213 -0.39 -4.82 11.82
CA LEU A 213 -1.84 -4.67 12.05
C LEU A 213 -2.23 -3.20 12.30
N GLN A 214 -1.42 -2.46 13.07
CA GLN A 214 -1.65 -1.03 13.29
C GLN A 214 -1.55 -0.22 12.00
N ASP A 215 -0.56 -0.52 11.15
CA ASP A 215 -0.38 0.10 9.82
C ASP A 215 -1.65 -0.06 8.99
N VAL A 216 -2.14 -1.30 8.80
CA VAL A 216 -3.35 -1.59 8.02
C VAL A 216 -4.60 -0.94 8.62
N ALA A 217 -4.78 -0.97 9.94
CA ALA A 217 -5.94 -0.35 10.58
C ALA A 217 -5.93 1.19 10.49
N THR A 218 -4.75 1.81 10.57
CA THR A 218 -4.60 3.26 10.42
C THR A 218 -4.82 3.68 8.97
N ASP A 219 -4.33 2.90 8.01
CA ASP A 219 -4.54 3.15 6.60
C ASP A 219 -6.02 3.03 6.22
N ALA A 220 -6.71 2.00 6.74
CA ALA A 220 -8.15 1.84 6.58
C ALA A 220 -8.93 3.03 7.16
N LEU A 221 -8.53 3.50 8.36
CA LEU A 221 -9.11 4.69 8.97
C LEU A 221 -8.92 5.93 8.09
N ALA A 222 -7.74 6.10 7.49
CA ALA A 222 -7.47 7.24 6.63
C ALA A 222 -8.32 7.19 5.34
N VAL A 223 -8.50 6.01 4.73
CA VAL A 223 -9.41 5.84 3.57
C VAL A 223 -10.85 6.24 3.92
N GLU A 224 -11.32 5.91 5.12
CA GLU A 224 -12.71 6.21 5.51
C GLU A 224 -12.97 7.67 5.87
N VAL A 225 -11.95 8.38 6.37
CA VAL A 225 -12.15 9.66 7.06
C VAL A 225 -11.65 10.85 6.24
N LEU A 226 -10.76 10.63 5.27
CA LEU A 226 -10.27 11.69 4.38
C LEU A 226 -11.30 12.04 3.31
N GLU A 227 -11.42 13.34 3.04
CA GLU A 227 -12.24 13.86 1.95
C GLU A 227 -11.44 13.94 0.64
N PRO A 228 -12.09 13.82 -0.53
CA PRO A 228 -11.42 13.74 -1.84
C PRO A 228 -10.45 14.89 -2.15
N ASP A 229 -10.72 16.09 -1.63
CA ASP A 229 -9.97 17.33 -1.86
C ASP A 229 -8.76 17.51 -0.93
N GLU A 230 -8.58 16.64 0.06
CA GLU A 230 -7.45 16.70 0.99
C GLU A 230 -6.61 15.42 1.07
N VAL A 231 -6.98 14.36 0.36
CA VAL A 231 -6.31 13.05 0.42
C VAL A 231 -4.80 13.19 0.19
N ALA A 232 -4.37 13.96 -0.82
CA ALA A 232 -2.96 14.03 -1.17
C ALA A 232 -2.15 14.83 -0.14
N ARG A 233 -2.63 16.00 0.29
CA ARG A 233 -1.96 16.82 1.31
C ARG A 233 -1.84 16.09 2.62
N VAL A 234 -2.92 15.44 3.08
CA VAL A 234 -2.88 14.74 4.37
C VAL A 234 -1.98 13.51 4.29
N ASN A 235 -1.99 12.76 3.19
CA ASN A 235 -1.00 11.70 2.97
C ASN A 235 0.44 12.20 2.99
N GLY A 236 0.72 13.32 2.33
CA GLY A 236 2.05 13.94 2.34
C GLY A 236 2.53 14.25 3.76
N LEU A 237 1.63 14.77 4.60
CA LEU A 237 1.90 15.02 6.01
C LEU A 237 2.04 13.74 6.83
N MET A 238 1.20 12.73 6.60
CA MET A 238 1.25 11.41 7.26
C MET A 238 2.60 10.73 7.00
N PHE A 239 3.04 10.63 5.74
CA PHE A 239 4.32 10.01 5.40
C PHE A 239 5.51 10.83 5.91
N ALA A 240 5.44 12.16 5.87
CA ALA A 240 6.43 13.02 6.50
C ALA A 240 6.52 12.76 8.00
N ALA A 241 5.38 12.65 8.71
CA ALA A 241 5.33 12.34 10.14
C ALA A 241 5.93 10.96 10.44
N LYS A 242 5.66 9.95 9.60
CA LYS A 242 6.30 8.62 9.68
C LYS A 242 7.81 8.73 9.56
N ARG A 243 8.33 9.50 8.59
CA ARG A 243 9.79 9.74 8.43
C ARG A 243 10.40 10.46 9.62
N VAL A 244 9.73 11.47 10.17
CA VAL A 244 10.16 12.15 11.40
C VAL A 244 10.21 11.16 12.58
N GLY A 245 9.23 10.26 12.69
CA GLY A 245 9.24 9.16 13.65
C GLY A 245 10.46 8.26 13.50
N ILE A 246 10.80 7.86 12.26
CA ILE A 246 11.99 7.03 11.98
C ILE A 246 13.28 7.75 12.39
N ILE A 247 13.42 9.03 12.06
CA ILE A 247 14.60 9.82 12.45
C ILE A 247 14.69 9.94 13.97
N PHE A 248 13.56 10.19 14.64
CA PHE A 248 13.52 10.28 16.09
C PHE A 248 13.89 8.94 16.76
N GLY A 249 13.26 7.85 16.32
CA GLY A 249 13.54 6.50 16.81
C GLY A 249 14.96 6.03 16.52
N GLY A 250 15.55 6.44 15.40
CA GLY A 250 16.86 5.97 14.96
C GLY A 250 18.04 6.83 15.43
N ALA A 251 17.99 8.15 15.22
CA ALA A 251 19.08 9.06 15.53
C ALA A 251 18.98 9.62 16.95
N VAL A 252 17.81 10.15 17.34
CA VAL A 252 17.62 10.82 18.64
C VAL A 252 17.73 9.81 19.78
N LEU A 253 17.00 8.70 19.70
CA LEU A 253 17.09 7.63 20.68
C LEU A 253 18.47 6.93 20.67
N GLY A 254 19.12 6.83 19.51
CA GLY A 254 20.46 6.28 19.36
C GLY A 254 21.51 7.05 20.16
N VAL A 255 21.48 8.38 20.11
CA VAL A 255 22.35 9.23 20.94
C VAL A 255 22.08 9.02 22.43
N LEU A 256 20.81 8.83 22.82
CA LEU A 256 20.43 8.61 24.21
C LEU A 256 20.93 7.28 24.78
N ILE A 257 21.19 6.24 23.98
CA ILE A 257 21.77 4.98 24.48
C ILE A 257 23.04 5.23 25.29
N THR A 258 23.91 6.14 24.83
CA THR A 258 25.16 6.45 25.53
C THR A 258 24.98 7.10 26.90
N LYS A 259 23.79 7.67 27.17
CA LYS A 259 23.48 8.38 28.41
C LYS A 259 22.62 7.57 29.38
N ILE A 260 21.58 6.91 28.87
CA ILE A 260 20.57 6.21 29.69
C ILE A 260 20.57 4.68 29.48
N GLY A 261 21.45 4.17 28.62
CA GLY A 261 21.52 2.75 28.27
C GLY A 261 20.35 2.28 27.40
N ILE A 262 20.44 1.06 26.88
CA ILE A 262 19.40 0.48 26.01
C ILE A 262 18.06 0.33 26.74
N SER A 263 18.08 -0.11 28.01
CA SER A 263 16.86 -0.26 28.82
C SER A 263 16.18 1.08 29.08
N GLY A 264 16.96 2.16 29.28
CA GLY A 264 16.42 3.51 29.41
C GLY A 264 15.77 4.01 28.12
N VAL A 265 16.36 3.69 26.96
CA VAL A 265 15.78 4.05 25.66
C VAL A 265 14.49 3.27 25.38
N ILE A 266 14.47 1.96 25.64
CA ILE A 266 13.26 1.13 25.51
C ILE A 266 12.15 1.68 26.43
N ALA A 267 12.47 2.06 27.67
CA ALA A 267 11.51 2.68 28.59
C ALA A 267 11.00 4.04 28.08
N ALA A 268 11.88 4.89 27.55
CA ALA A 268 11.49 6.17 26.96
C ALA A 268 10.54 5.99 25.77
N GLN A 269 10.80 5.00 24.92
CA GLN A 269 9.92 4.64 23.81
C GLN A 269 8.55 4.14 24.29
N LEU A 270 8.50 3.34 25.36
CA LEU A 270 7.24 2.89 25.96
C LEU A 270 6.39 4.06 26.47
N VAL A 271 7.01 5.02 27.16
CA VAL A 271 6.32 6.22 27.64
C VAL A 271 5.76 7.02 26.47
N MET A 272 6.52 7.12 25.37
CA MET A 272 6.04 7.83 24.19
C MET A 272 4.86 7.10 23.52
N LEU A 273 4.93 5.77 23.35
CA LEU A 273 3.81 4.99 22.83
C LEU A 273 2.58 5.08 23.74
N ALA A 274 2.78 5.09 25.07
CA ALA A 274 1.71 5.28 26.05
C ALA A 274 1.10 6.69 26.04
N PHE A 275 1.82 7.70 25.53
CA PHE A 275 1.23 9.01 25.28
C PHE A 275 0.43 9.02 23.98
N ILE A 276 0.95 8.38 22.92
CA ILE A 276 0.29 8.31 21.62
C ILE A 276 -1.01 7.51 21.71
N ILE A 277 -1.08 6.43 22.51
CA ILE A 277 -2.33 5.64 22.69
C ILE A 277 -3.50 6.45 23.24
N VAL A 278 -3.24 7.58 23.92
CA VAL A 278 -4.29 8.49 24.37
C VAL A 278 -5.07 9.06 23.18
N VAL A 279 -4.42 9.27 22.04
CA VAL A 279 -5.06 9.81 20.83
C VAL A 279 -6.18 8.90 20.32
N PRO A 280 -5.95 7.63 19.92
CA PRO A 280 -7.02 6.74 19.50
C PRO A 280 -7.98 6.39 20.64
N LEU A 281 -7.56 6.51 21.91
CA LEU A 281 -8.44 6.25 23.06
C LEU A 281 -9.50 7.34 23.22
N LEU A 282 -9.17 8.61 22.95
CA LEU A 282 -10.09 9.75 23.03
C LEU A 282 -10.74 10.11 21.68
N MET A 283 -10.33 9.45 20.61
CA MET A 283 -10.83 9.63 19.26
C MET A 283 -12.25 9.07 19.10
N VAL A 284 -13.13 9.88 18.51
CA VAL A 284 -14.44 9.46 18.00
C VAL A 284 -14.34 9.38 16.47
N GLU A 285 -14.51 8.18 15.90
CA GLU A 285 -14.42 7.99 14.44
C GLU A 285 -15.54 8.73 13.70
N LYS A 286 -16.80 8.43 14.04
CA LYS A 286 -18.01 8.98 13.42
C LYS A 286 -18.97 9.49 14.49
N PRO A 287 -19.87 10.44 14.17
CA PRO A 287 -20.94 10.84 15.07
C PRO A 287 -21.77 9.62 15.51
N GLY A 288 -22.19 9.58 16.78
CA GLY A 288 -22.96 8.47 17.35
C GLY A 288 -22.14 7.30 17.91
N VAL A 289 -20.83 7.21 17.63
CA VAL A 289 -19.96 6.16 18.18
C VAL A 289 -19.70 6.37 19.67
N GLN A 290 -19.79 5.29 20.47
CA GLN A 290 -19.50 5.35 21.90
C GLN A 290 -17.99 5.27 22.17
N LEU A 291 -17.49 6.15 23.05
CA LEU A 291 -16.08 6.15 23.46
C LEU A 291 -15.76 4.99 24.40
N PHE A 292 -16.64 4.69 25.36
CA PHE A 292 -16.41 3.68 26.39
C PHE A 292 -17.67 2.82 26.60
N PRO A 293 -17.53 1.57 27.08
CA PRO A 293 -18.68 0.74 27.43
C PRO A 293 -19.64 1.40 28.44
N TRP A 294 -19.13 2.32 29.25
CA TRP A 294 -19.85 3.10 30.25
C TRP A 294 -20.21 4.53 29.80
N SER A 295 -19.84 4.96 28.58
CA SER A 295 -20.33 6.24 28.04
C SER A 295 -21.78 6.06 27.58
N ARG A 296 -22.71 6.83 28.15
CA ARG A 296 -24.10 6.81 27.70
C ARG A 296 -24.19 7.37 26.28
N SER A 297 -24.97 6.73 25.40
CA SER A 297 -25.39 7.37 24.15
C SER A 297 -26.17 8.63 24.50
N ALA A 298 -25.75 9.79 23.99
CA ALA A 298 -26.42 11.06 24.24
C ALA A 298 -27.88 11.07 23.74
N GLU A 299 -28.26 10.16 22.84
CA GLU A 299 -29.63 10.02 22.32
C GLU A 299 -30.63 9.40 23.31
N LEU A 300 -30.19 8.69 24.36
CA LEU A 300 -31.13 8.07 25.32
C LEU A 300 -31.77 9.06 26.30
N GLU A 301 -31.29 10.32 26.37
CA GLU A 301 -31.93 11.36 27.19
C GLU A 301 -32.96 12.18 26.39
N ALA A 302 -32.82 12.31 25.07
CA ALA A 302 -33.76 13.06 24.22
C ALA A 302 -35.14 12.38 24.11
N ASP A 303 -35.20 11.06 24.16
CA ASP A 303 -36.48 10.30 24.13
C ASP A 303 -37.21 10.25 25.48
N SER A 304 -36.60 10.74 26.57
CA SER A 304 -37.20 10.69 27.91
C SER A 304 -37.95 11.96 28.30
N SER A 305 -37.82 13.03 27.50
CA SER A 305 -38.48 14.31 27.74
C SER A 305 -38.69 15.09 26.44
N GLU A 306 -39.70 14.77 25.65
CA GLU A 306 -40.69 15.73 25.10
C GLU A 306 -41.60 15.06 24.06
N ASP A 307 -42.76 15.69 23.88
CA ASP A 307 -44.00 15.16 23.32
C ASP A 307 -43.95 14.53 21.91
N LEU A 308 -44.80 13.51 21.75
CA LEU A 308 -45.31 13.03 20.48
C LEU A 308 -45.87 14.19 19.64
N THR A 309 -45.24 14.53 18.50
CA THR A 309 -45.89 14.67 17.17
C THR A 309 -44.91 15.14 16.09
N ASP A 310 -44.88 14.38 14.99
CA ASP A 310 -44.66 14.79 13.60
C ASP A 310 -43.38 15.59 13.27
N SER A 311 -42.31 14.89 12.90
CA SER A 311 -41.30 15.31 11.90
C SER A 311 -40.39 14.12 11.58
N GLY A 312 -40.39 13.67 10.33
CA GLY A 312 -39.53 12.59 9.85
C GLY A 312 -38.04 12.95 9.98
N SER A 313 -37.31 12.19 10.79
CA SER A 313 -35.86 12.31 10.94
C SER A 313 -35.28 10.91 11.16
N LEU A 314 -34.33 10.58 10.29
CA LEU A 314 -33.63 9.33 10.08
C LEU A 314 -33.22 8.61 11.38
N VAL A 315 -34.00 7.59 11.74
CA VAL A 315 -33.56 6.53 12.65
C VAL A 315 -32.56 5.68 11.86
N ALA A 316 -31.27 5.81 12.15
CA ALA A 316 -30.31 4.78 11.79
C ALA A 316 -30.62 3.57 12.68
N GLU A 317 -31.53 2.71 12.23
CA GLU A 317 -31.65 1.36 12.80
C GLU A 317 -30.25 0.75 12.82
N MET A 318 -29.81 0.27 13.97
CA MET A 318 -28.70 -0.68 14.06
C MET A 318 -29.16 -1.96 13.36
N VAL A 319 -29.08 -1.97 12.04
CA VAL A 319 -29.35 -3.16 11.24
C VAL A 319 -28.25 -4.15 11.60
N ASP A 320 -28.65 -5.33 12.09
CA ASP A 320 -27.75 -6.47 12.15
C ASP A 320 -27.36 -6.80 10.70
N ASP A 321 -26.26 -6.19 10.26
CA ASP A 321 -25.74 -6.27 8.91
C ASP A 321 -25.60 -7.74 8.46
N SER A 322 -25.49 -8.70 9.40
CA SER A 322 -25.39 -10.14 9.14
C SER A 322 -26.58 -10.76 8.38
N GLU A 323 -27.73 -10.08 8.34
CA GLU A 323 -28.89 -10.48 7.52
C GLU A 323 -28.89 -9.87 6.11
N ILE A 324 -28.09 -8.84 5.85
CA ILE A 324 -28.06 -8.16 4.55
C ILE A 324 -27.27 -8.99 3.53
N THR A 325 -27.92 -9.32 2.42
CA THR A 325 -27.33 -10.04 1.28
C THR A 325 -27.19 -9.12 0.07
N PRO A 326 -26.16 -8.26 0.02
CA PRO A 326 -26.05 -7.21 -1.00
C PRO A 326 -25.93 -7.74 -2.44
N TRP A 327 -25.50 -8.99 -2.61
CA TRP A 327 -25.44 -9.66 -3.92
C TRP A 327 -26.82 -10.09 -4.46
N ALA A 328 -27.89 -10.05 -3.66
CA ALA A 328 -29.21 -10.49 -4.11
C ALA A 328 -29.78 -9.60 -5.23
N GLU A 329 -29.64 -8.28 -5.04
CA GLU A 329 -30.20 -7.23 -5.90
C GLU A 329 -29.18 -6.67 -6.91
N GLU A 330 -27.91 -7.11 -6.85
CA GLU A 330 -26.86 -6.64 -7.74
C GLU A 330 -27.05 -7.16 -9.18
N GLU A 331 -27.15 -6.27 -10.16
CA GLU A 331 -27.30 -6.63 -11.58
C GLU A 331 -26.09 -6.25 -12.44
N GLU A 332 -25.45 -5.12 -12.13
CA GLU A 332 -24.35 -4.54 -12.89
C GLU A 332 -23.07 -5.35 -12.67
N PHE A 333 -22.71 -5.62 -11.41
CA PHE A 333 -21.47 -6.32 -11.06
C PHE A 333 -21.66 -7.85 -10.96
N ARG A 334 -21.89 -8.49 -12.11
CA ARG A 334 -22.16 -9.95 -12.23
C ARG A 334 -21.09 -10.84 -11.58
N VAL A 335 -19.81 -10.46 -11.69
CA VAL A 335 -18.70 -11.22 -11.10
C VAL A 335 -18.76 -11.16 -9.57
N ALA A 336 -18.93 -9.96 -8.99
CA ALA A 336 -19.08 -9.79 -7.56
C ALA A 336 -20.29 -10.57 -7.03
N ARG A 337 -21.43 -10.46 -7.71
CA ARG A 337 -22.64 -11.23 -7.39
C ARG A 337 -22.37 -12.73 -7.33
N THR A 338 -21.65 -13.27 -8.32
CA THR A 338 -21.31 -14.69 -8.40
C THR A 338 -20.42 -15.12 -7.23
N VAL A 339 -19.46 -14.28 -6.82
CA VAL A 339 -18.61 -14.54 -5.66
C VAL A 339 -19.43 -14.57 -4.36
N GLY A 340 -20.32 -13.59 -4.17
CA GLY A 340 -21.22 -13.54 -3.02
C GLY A 340 -22.06 -14.82 -2.87
N TYR A 341 -22.76 -15.23 -3.94
CA TYR A 341 -23.53 -16.48 -3.92
C TYR A 341 -22.68 -17.73 -3.77
N SER A 342 -21.50 -17.78 -4.40
CA SER A 342 -20.61 -18.96 -4.34
C SER A 342 -20.08 -19.22 -2.93
N ILE A 343 -19.88 -18.17 -2.13
CA ILE A 343 -19.39 -18.28 -0.75
C ILE A 343 -20.56 -18.48 0.22
N ALA A 344 -21.66 -17.75 0.06
CA ALA A 344 -22.79 -17.80 1.00
C ALA A 344 -23.64 -19.08 0.87
N ASN A 345 -23.80 -19.64 -0.33
CA ASN A 345 -24.69 -20.78 -0.53
C ASN A 345 -24.11 -22.09 -0.01
N ASN A 346 -24.98 -23.00 0.44
CA ASN A 346 -24.59 -24.34 0.89
C ASN A 346 -24.05 -25.23 -0.24
N LYS A 347 -24.35 -24.90 -1.50
CA LYS A 347 -23.90 -25.65 -2.67
C LYS A 347 -23.18 -24.72 -3.64
N SER A 348 -22.04 -25.17 -4.17
CA SER A 348 -21.21 -24.45 -5.12
C SER A 348 -21.12 -25.20 -6.45
N THR A 349 -20.87 -24.47 -7.54
CA THR A 349 -20.55 -25.09 -8.84
C THR A 349 -19.20 -25.80 -8.77
N LEU A 350 -18.92 -26.70 -9.71
CA LEU A 350 -17.60 -27.37 -9.83
C LEU A 350 -16.46 -26.35 -9.95
N THR A 351 -16.68 -25.30 -10.75
CA THR A 351 -15.73 -24.18 -10.94
C THR A 351 -15.44 -23.48 -9.61
N SER A 352 -16.48 -23.05 -8.89
CA SER A 352 -16.32 -22.36 -7.60
C SER A 352 -15.72 -23.30 -6.54
N PHE A 353 -16.10 -24.58 -6.53
CA PHE A 353 -15.57 -25.57 -5.61
C PHE A 353 -14.05 -25.71 -5.74
N PHE A 354 -13.55 -25.93 -6.96
CA PHE A 354 -12.11 -26.05 -7.19
C PHE A 354 -11.36 -24.74 -6.93
N ALA A 355 -11.95 -23.58 -7.28
CA ALA A 355 -11.36 -22.28 -6.99
C ALA A 355 -11.20 -22.04 -5.48
N ILE A 356 -12.28 -22.22 -4.72
CA ILE A 356 -12.29 -22.05 -3.26
C ILE A 356 -11.31 -23.03 -2.62
N LEU A 357 -11.37 -24.31 -2.99
CA LEU A 357 -10.49 -25.33 -2.42
C LEU A 357 -9.01 -25.07 -2.75
N GLY A 358 -8.71 -24.67 -3.99
CA GLY A 358 -7.38 -24.29 -4.42
C GLY A 358 -6.84 -23.09 -3.65
N ALA A 359 -7.65 -22.03 -3.52
CA ALA A 359 -7.30 -20.83 -2.76
C ALA A 359 -7.07 -21.14 -1.26
N CYS A 360 -7.95 -21.95 -0.65
CA CYS A 360 -7.79 -22.37 0.75
C CYS A 360 -6.52 -23.19 0.95
N ILE A 361 -6.25 -24.18 0.11
CA ILE A 361 -5.03 -25.01 0.22
C ILE A 361 -3.77 -24.16 0.03
N TRP A 362 -3.79 -23.20 -0.89
CA TRP A 362 -2.69 -22.25 -1.04
C TRP A 362 -2.51 -21.40 0.21
N LEU A 363 -3.58 -20.79 0.71
CA LEU A 363 -3.53 -19.95 1.90
C LEU A 363 -3.03 -20.72 3.13
N PHE A 364 -3.58 -21.91 3.40
CA PHE A 364 -3.15 -22.75 4.51
C PHE A 364 -1.73 -23.28 4.33
N GLY A 365 -1.37 -23.72 3.12
CA GLY A 365 -0.02 -24.16 2.81
C GLY A 365 1.00 -23.06 3.02
N PHE A 366 0.67 -21.85 2.57
CA PHE A 366 1.48 -20.65 2.74
C PHE A 366 1.60 -20.23 4.22
N VAL A 367 0.49 -20.22 4.98
CA VAL A 367 0.52 -19.94 6.43
C VAL A 367 1.40 -20.97 7.16
N ILE A 368 1.28 -22.25 6.83
CA ILE A 368 2.16 -23.29 7.40
C ILE A 368 3.62 -23.02 7.02
N ASP A 369 3.91 -22.68 5.76
CA ASP A 369 5.26 -22.36 5.29
C ASP A 369 5.87 -21.18 6.10
N ILE A 370 5.04 -20.21 6.52
CA ILE A 370 5.45 -19.04 7.30
C ILE A 370 5.70 -19.38 8.77
N PHE A 371 4.78 -20.10 9.41
CA PHE A 371 4.84 -20.34 10.87
C PHE A 371 5.67 -21.55 11.28
N THR A 372 6.18 -22.33 10.32
CA THR A 372 7.03 -23.51 10.57
C THR A 372 8.52 -23.23 10.37
N VAL A 373 8.98 -22.04 10.77
CA VAL A 373 10.40 -21.57 10.70
C VAL A 373 11.39 -22.55 11.34
N ASP A 374 10.94 -23.51 12.15
CA ASP A 374 11.75 -24.67 12.54
C ASP A 374 11.73 -25.73 11.41
N TRP A 375 12.84 -25.82 10.67
CA TRP A 375 13.03 -26.49 9.36
C TRP A 375 12.70 -28.00 9.29
N SER A 376 12.15 -28.61 10.33
CA SER A 376 11.80 -30.03 10.39
C SER A 376 10.31 -30.29 10.10
N PHE A 377 9.38 -29.60 10.78
CA PHE A 377 7.95 -29.87 10.64
C PHE A 377 7.39 -29.41 9.29
N GLY A 378 7.75 -28.20 8.83
CA GLY A 378 7.38 -27.71 7.50
C GLY A 378 7.99 -28.54 6.36
N LYS A 379 9.10 -29.24 6.63
CA LYS A 379 9.70 -30.20 5.68
C LYS A 379 8.88 -31.48 5.58
N TYR A 380 8.39 -32.03 6.71
CA TYR A 380 7.50 -33.20 6.69
C TYR A 380 6.15 -32.91 6.02
N VAL A 381 5.58 -31.71 6.19
CA VAL A 381 4.40 -31.27 5.43
C VAL A 381 4.73 -31.13 3.93
N ARG A 382 5.92 -30.65 3.56
CA ARG A 382 6.40 -30.57 2.16
C ARG A 382 6.59 -31.93 1.50
N GLU A 383 7.09 -32.93 2.23
CA GLU A 383 7.33 -34.30 1.74
C GLU A 383 6.07 -35.18 1.80
N GLY A 384 5.13 -34.90 2.71
CA GLY A 384 3.93 -35.70 2.96
C GLY A 384 2.85 -35.66 1.87
N PHE A 385 2.97 -34.78 0.87
CA PHE A 385 2.06 -34.71 -0.29
C PHE A 385 2.79 -34.97 -1.62
N PRO A 386 3.24 -36.21 -1.90
CA PRO A 386 4.08 -36.53 -3.07
C PRO A 386 3.32 -36.68 -4.41
N ALA A 387 2.07 -36.22 -4.54
CA ALA A 387 1.16 -36.71 -5.58
C ALA A 387 1.37 -36.17 -7.01
N LEU A 388 2.32 -35.27 -7.28
CA LEU A 388 2.55 -34.73 -8.63
C LEU A 388 4.06 -34.64 -8.93
N GLU A 389 4.66 -35.76 -9.35
CA GLU A 389 6.01 -35.84 -9.94
C GLU A 389 6.04 -35.39 -11.42
N GLY A 390 5.07 -34.58 -11.86
CA GLY A 390 5.12 -33.94 -13.17
C GLY A 390 6.27 -32.95 -13.22
N LYS A 391 7.24 -33.18 -14.11
CA LYS A 391 8.46 -32.37 -14.21
C LYS A 391 8.20 -30.94 -14.72
N GLU A 392 7.16 -30.75 -15.53
CA GLU A 392 6.82 -29.46 -16.14
C GLU A 392 5.31 -29.39 -16.40
N VAL A 393 4.68 -28.24 -16.16
CA VAL A 393 3.32 -27.92 -16.65
C VAL A 393 3.41 -26.58 -17.37
N LEU A 394 3.00 -26.54 -18.64
CA LEU A 394 3.01 -25.33 -19.48
C LEU A 394 4.35 -24.57 -19.42
N PHE A 395 5.47 -25.29 -19.56
CA PHE A 395 6.84 -24.74 -19.58
C PHE A 395 7.36 -24.18 -18.24
N PHE A 396 6.64 -24.36 -17.12
CA PHE A 396 7.12 -24.01 -15.78
C PHE A 396 7.69 -25.24 -15.06
N ASP A 397 8.93 -25.14 -14.56
CA ASP A 397 9.51 -26.11 -13.63
C ASP A 397 8.81 -25.98 -12.27
N LEU A 398 8.07 -27.03 -11.88
CA LEU A 398 7.30 -27.08 -10.63
C LEU A 398 8.13 -27.54 -9.42
N LYS A 399 9.38 -27.95 -9.63
CA LYS A 399 10.28 -28.44 -8.57
C LYS A 399 10.60 -27.42 -7.46
N PRO A 400 10.61 -26.09 -7.67
CA PRO A 400 10.84 -25.13 -6.60
C PRO A 400 9.63 -24.92 -5.65
N TRP A 401 8.45 -25.46 -5.98
CA TRP A 401 7.19 -25.13 -5.31
C TRP A 401 6.81 -26.20 -4.27
N SER A 402 6.33 -25.79 -3.09
CA SER A 402 5.84 -26.71 -2.06
C SER A 402 4.70 -27.60 -2.59
N GLY A 403 4.52 -28.80 -2.01
CA GLY A 403 3.48 -29.75 -2.44
C GLY A 403 2.07 -29.15 -2.38
N THR A 404 1.82 -28.29 -1.40
CA THR A 404 0.58 -27.50 -1.24
C THR A 404 0.36 -26.52 -2.39
N ASN A 405 1.39 -25.79 -2.82
CA ASN A 405 1.30 -24.86 -3.96
C ASN A 405 1.01 -25.58 -5.28
N ARG A 406 1.61 -26.76 -5.50
CA ARG A 406 1.34 -27.59 -6.69
C ARG A 406 -0.10 -28.09 -6.72
N ILE A 407 -0.63 -28.56 -5.59
CA ILE A 407 -2.03 -29.01 -5.48
C ILE A 407 -2.98 -27.84 -5.70
N SER A 408 -2.73 -26.69 -5.08
CA SER A 408 -3.53 -25.50 -5.30
C SER A 408 -3.55 -25.08 -6.77
N LEU A 409 -2.37 -25.01 -7.42
CA LEU A 409 -2.29 -24.66 -8.83
C LEU A 409 -3.07 -25.65 -9.71
N ALA A 410 -2.96 -26.94 -9.44
CA ALA A 410 -3.75 -27.96 -10.14
C ALA A 410 -5.26 -27.74 -9.97
N LEU A 411 -5.72 -27.41 -8.76
CA LEU A 411 -7.13 -27.10 -8.50
C LEU A 411 -7.59 -25.82 -9.19
N ILE A 412 -6.75 -24.77 -9.22
CA ILE A 412 -7.05 -23.53 -9.96
C ILE A 412 -7.13 -23.82 -11.46
N LEU A 413 -6.21 -24.62 -12.01
CA LEU A 413 -6.25 -25.04 -13.42
C LEU A 413 -7.48 -25.89 -13.73
N LEU A 414 -7.90 -26.75 -12.80
CA LEU A 414 -9.16 -27.51 -12.90
C LEU A 414 -10.38 -26.59 -12.86
N SER A 415 -10.36 -25.55 -12.03
CA SER A 415 -11.41 -24.53 -12.02
C SER A 415 -11.51 -23.81 -13.37
N ILE A 416 -10.38 -23.38 -13.95
CA ILE A 416 -10.34 -22.74 -15.27
C ILE A 416 -10.82 -23.71 -16.36
N SER A 417 -10.39 -24.97 -16.32
CA SER A 417 -10.81 -26.01 -17.27
C SER A 417 -12.31 -26.31 -17.15
N SER A 418 -12.84 -26.39 -15.93
CA SER A 418 -14.27 -26.52 -15.62
C SER A 418 -15.09 -25.35 -16.17
N MET A 419 -14.59 -24.12 -16.01
CA MET A 419 -15.21 -22.92 -16.57
C MET A 419 -15.25 -22.96 -18.10
N GLY A 420 -14.14 -23.36 -18.74
CA GLY A 420 -14.07 -23.53 -20.19
C GLY A 420 -15.07 -24.60 -20.68
N TYR A 421 -15.12 -25.75 -20.01
CA TYR A 421 -16.05 -26.83 -20.31
C TYR A 421 -17.52 -26.39 -20.17
N ALA A 422 -17.86 -25.65 -19.10
CA ALA A 422 -19.21 -25.12 -18.88
C ALA A 422 -19.62 -24.10 -19.94
N ARG A 423 -18.70 -23.23 -20.40
CA ARG A 423 -18.96 -22.30 -21.50
C ARG A 423 -19.18 -23.01 -22.83
N MET A 424 -18.40 -24.06 -23.13
CA MET A 424 -18.50 -24.80 -24.39
C MET A 424 -19.76 -25.67 -24.51
N ASN A 425 -20.21 -26.27 -23.41
CA ASN A 425 -21.33 -27.22 -23.42
C ASN A 425 -22.69 -26.61 -23.01
N GLY A 426 -22.74 -25.30 -22.74
CA GLY A 426 -23.94 -24.60 -22.28
C GLY A 426 -24.42 -25.06 -20.89
N SER A 427 -25.46 -24.40 -20.38
CA SER A 427 -26.00 -24.50 -19.00
C SER A 427 -26.54 -25.87 -18.54
N GLN A 428 -26.20 -26.96 -19.23
CA GLN A 428 -26.67 -28.33 -18.95
C GLN A 428 -25.92 -28.98 -17.77
N VAL A 429 -24.77 -28.46 -17.34
CA VAL A 429 -24.00 -29.04 -16.21
C VAL A 429 -24.34 -28.30 -14.92
N LYS A 430 -25.40 -28.74 -14.25
CA LYS A 430 -25.86 -28.22 -12.94
C LYS A 430 -25.36 -29.08 -11.78
N GLU A 431 -24.15 -29.62 -11.89
CA GLU A 431 -23.54 -30.39 -10.81
C GLU A 431 -23.14 -29.44 -9.67
N SER A 432 -23.85 -29.58 -8.54
CA SER A 432 -23.68 -28.75 -7.36
C SER A 432 -22.99 -29.58 -6.26
N LEU A 433 -21.76 -29.21 -5.91
CA LEU A 433 -21.03 -29.84 -4.80
C LEU A 433 -21.34 -29.12 -3.48
N PRO A 434 -21.17 -29.80 -2.32
CA PRO A 434 -21.20 -29.13 -1.03
C PRO A 434 -20.12 -28.04 -0.98
N ASN A 435 -20.49 -26.84 -0.55
CA ASN A 435 -19.55 -25.73 -0.45
C ASN A 435 -18.46 -26.05 0.60
N PRO A 436 -17.16 -25.87 0.30
CA PRO A 436 -16.08 -26.07 1.27
C PRO A 436 -16.24 -25.24 2.56
N PHE A 437 -16.92 -24.10 2.50
CA PHE A 437 -17.18 -23.24 3.66
C PHE A 437 -18.29 -23.74 4.60
N LEU A 438 -18.92 -24.89 4.34
CA LEU A 438 -19.91 -25.50 5.25
C LEU A 438 -19.35 -25.83 6.65
N LEU A 439 -18.03 -25.88 6.82
CA LEU A 439 -17.37 -26.12 8.10
C LEU A 439 -17.40 -24.90 9.05
N ILE A 440 -17.72 -23.71 8.52
CA ILE A 440 -17.71 -22.44 9.26
C ILE A 440 -19.17 -22.05 9.59
N PRO A 441 -19.44 -21.42 10.76
CA PRO A 441 -20.77 -20.92 11.09
C PRO A 441 -21.36 -20.02 10.00
N GLU A 442 -22.69 -20.10 9.81
CA GLU A 442 -23.39 -19.40 8.74
C GLU A 442 -23.22 -17.88 8.80
N SER A 443 -23.26 -17.29 10.00
CA SER A 443 -23.01 -15.85 10.19
C SER A 443 -21.62 -15.44 9.69
N THR A 444 -20.57 -16.17 10.08
CA THR A 444 -19.21 -15.91 9.63
C THR A 444 -19.06 -16.12 8.12
N ARG A 445 -19.71 -17.14 7.55
CA ARG A 445 -19.72 -17.37 6.11
C ARG A 445 -20.37 -16.21 5.35
N ASN A 446 -21.48 -15.67 5.85
CA ASN A 446 -22.15 -14.51 5.26
C ASN A 446 -21.27 -13.25 5.36
N THR A 447 -20.59 -13.02 6.48
CA THR A 447 -19.62 -11.92 6.62
C THR A 447 -18.48 -12.03 5.61
N VAL A 448 -17.90 -13.23 5.45
CA VAL A 448 -16.85 -13.49 4.45
C VAL A 448 -17.39 -13.29 3.03
N ALA A 449 -18.60 -13.77 2.74
CA ALA A 449 -19.25 -13.59 1.45
C ALA A 449 -19.46 -12.11 1.12
N ARG A 450 -19.92 -11.30 2.10
CA ARG A 450 -20.13 -9.86 1.96
C ARG A 450 -18.83 -9.12 1.70
N THR A 451 -17.81 -9.38 2.50
CA THR A 451 -16.49 -8.76 2.32
C THR A 451 -15.90 -9.12 0.95
N SER A 452 -16.02 -10.39 0.54
CA SER A 452 -15.56 -10.86 -0.77
C SER A 452 -16.35 -10.25 -1.93
N PHE A 453 -17.66 -10.11 -1.77
CA PHE A 453 -18.54 -9.43 -2.72
C PHE A 453 -18.10 -7.97 -2.92
N TYR A 454 -17.97 -7.21 -1.84
CA TYR A 454 -17.58 -5.81 -1.92
C TYR A 454 -16.17 -5.63 -2.48
N LEU A 455 -15.23 -6.49 -2.09
CA LEU A 455 -13.87 -6.47 -2.62
C LEU A 455 -13.84 -6.75 -4.13
N THR A 456 -14.60 -7.74 -4.58
CA THR A 456 -14.69 -8.08 -6.00
C THR A 456 -15.33 -6.94 -6.78
N LYS A 457 -16.39 -6.32 -6.24
CA LYS A 457 -17.02 -5.13 -6.83
C LYS A 457 -16.02 -3.98 -6.96
N ALA A 458 -15.27 -3.70 -5.90
CA ALA A 458 -14.27 -2.63 -5.87
C ALA A 458 -13.19 -2.80 -6.95
N PHE A 459 -12.64 -4.01 -7.12
CA PHE A 459 -11.64 -4.27 -8.16
C PHE A 459 -12.22 -4.48 -9.57
N SER A 460 -13.54 -4.53 -9.72
CA SER A 460 -14.19 -4.61 -11.03
C SER A 460 -14.32 -3.24 -11.70
N VAL A 461 -14.17 -2.14 -10.94
CA VAL A 461 -14.11 -0.77 -11.47
C VAL A 461 -12.86 -0.63 -12.35
N ARG A 462 -12.98 0.00 -13.52
CA ARG A 462 -11.94 0.01 -14.56
C ARG A 462 -10.65 0.63 -14.03
N SER A 463 -10.72 1.81 -13.43
CA SER A 463 -9.56 2.51 -12.88
C SER A 463 -8.93 1.75 -11.72
N ALA A 464 -9.75 1.16 -10.85
CA ALA A 464 -9.26 0.33 -9.75
C ALA A 464 -8.51 -0.91 -10.25
N PHE A 465 -8.97 -1.53 -11.33
CA PHE A 465 -8.29 -2.66 -11.98
C PHE A 465 -7.00 -2.22 -12.69
N LEU A 466 -7.03 -1.14 -13.47
CA LEU A 466 -5.85 -0.60 -14.13
C LEU A 466 -4.76 -0.20 -13.12
N LEU A 467 -5.16 0.27 -11.93
CA LEU A 467 -4.24 0.58 -10.85
C LEU A 467 -3.49 -0.66 -10.32
N ILE A 468 -4.05 -1.87 -10.39
CA ILE A 468 -3.32 -3.11 -10.06
C ILE A 468 -2.13 -3.28 -11.02
N ILE A 469 -2.38 -3.12 -12.32
CA ILE A 469 -1.34 -3.26 -13.36
C ILE A 469 -0.31 -2.13 -13.22
N ALA A 470 -0.79 -0.89 -13.04
CA ALA A 470 0.04 0.26 -12.80
C ALA A 470 0.88 0.09 -11.53
N GLY A 471 0.35 -0.50 -10.45
CA GLY A 471 1.09 -0.75 -9.22
C GLY A 471 2.15 -1.86 -9.36
N LEU A 472 1.85 -2.93 -10.10
CA LEU A 472 2.81 -4.01 -10.38
C LEU A 472 4.02 -3.52 -11.20
N LEU A 473 3.82 -2.52 -12.05
CA LEU A 473 4.86 -1.96 -12.91
C LEU A 473 5.36 -0.58 -12.42
N GLY A 474 4.70 0.01 -11.45
CA GLY A 474 4.82 1.43 -11.12
C GLY A 474 6.08 1.77 -10.36
N GLU A 475 6.55 0.83 -9.55
CA GLU A 475 7.75 0.96 -8.74
C GLU A 475 8.99 0.41 -9.44
N LEU A 476 8.92 0.12 -10.74
CA LEU A 476 10.07 -0.34 -11.53
C LEU A 476 11.21 0.68 -11.58
N TYR A 477 10.98 1.94 -11.22
CA TYR A 477 12.06 2.92 -11.09
C TYR A 477 13.10 2.52 -10.01
N TYR A 478 12.72 1.71 -9.01
CA TYR A 478 13.65 1.14 -8.04
C TYR A 478 14.72 0.24 -8.65
N PHE A 479 14.54 -0.17 -9.91
CA PHE A 479 15.54 -0.89 -10.69
C PHE A 479 16.93 -0.23 -10.67
N THR A 480 17.00 1.10 -10.64
CA THR A 480 18.28 1.83 -10.65
C THR A 480 18.96 1.88 -9.28
N SER A 481 18.24 1.58 -8.20
CA SER A 481 18.74 1.73 -6.82
C SER A 481 19.96 0.86 -6.51
N PRO A 482 20.00 -0.46 -6.82
CA PRO A 482 21.20 -1.26 -6.60
C PRO A 482 22.39 -0.79 -7.46
N ILE A 483 22.12 -0.25 -8.65
CA ILE A 483 23.14 0.30 -9.55
C ILE A 483 23.78 1.54 -8.93
N TYR A 484 22.97 2.44 -8.36
CA TYR A 484 23.48 3.63 -7.68
C TYR A 484 24.40 3.26 -6.51
N VAL A 485 23.98 2.31 -5.67
CA VAL A 485 24.79 1.82 -4.54
C VAL A 485 26.15 1.32 -5.04
N ASP A 486 26.16 0.48 -6.07
CA ASP A 486 27.39 -0.09 -6.61
C ASP A 486 28.32 1.00 -7.19
N ILE A 487 27.77 1.91 -8.00
CA ILE A 487 28.54 3.03 -8.56
C ILE A 487 29.13 3.90 -7.45
N PHE A 488 28.36 4.30 -6.45
CA PHE A 488 28.87 5.18 -5.41
C PHE A 488 29.95 4.51 -4.56
N ILE A 489 29.78 3.24 -4.20
CA ILE A 489 30.70 2.54 -3.30
C ILE A 489 31.91 2.01 -4.06
N ASN A 490 31.69 1.29 -5.16
CA ASN A 490 32.73 0.53 -5.85
C ASN A 490 33.43 1.34 -6.95
N GLU A 491 32.74 2.24 -7.63
CA GLU A 491 33.32 3.02 -8.74
C GLU A 491 33.79 4.41 -8.30
N ALA A 492 32.94 5.15 -7.58
CA ALA A 492 33.25 6.48 -7.05
C ALA A 492 34.03 6.45 -5.72
N GLY A 493 34.20 5.27 -5.12
CA GLY A 493 35.01 5.07 -3.92
C GLY A 493 34.45 5.71 -2.64
N TRP A 494 33.13 5.90 -2.53
CA TRP A 494 32.53 6.40 -1.30
C TRP A 494 32.60 5.32 -0.21
N SER A 495 32.89 5.74 1.02
CA SER A 495 32.72 4.85 2.16
C SER A 495 31.24 4.54 2.38
N GLN A 496 30.93 3.35 2.90
CA GLN A 496 29.56 2.97 3.23
C GLN A 496 28.93 3.92 4.26
N GLU A 497 29.72 4.42 5.21
CA GLU A 497 29.30 5.45 6.18
C GLU A 497 28.89 6.75 5.48
N LYS A 498 29.70 7.22 4.52
CA LYS A 498 29.41 8.43 3.75
C LYS A 498 28.15 8.27 2.89
N TYR A 499 28.03 7.14 2.19
CA TYR A 499 26.83 6.82 1.41
C TYR A 499 25.58 6.83 2.29
N ASN A 500 25.61 6.11 3.42
CA ASN A 500 24.50 6.06 4.37
C ASN A 500 24.19 7.44 4.98
N GLY A 501 25.20 8.26 5.27
CA GLY A 501 25.01 9.62 5.80
C GLY A 501 24.36 10.58 4.79
N ILE A 502 24.72 10.49 3.51
CA ILE A 502 24.12 11.32 2.45
C ILE A 502 22.71 10.80 2.11
N VAL A 503 22.59 9.52 1.77
CA VAL A 503 21.33 8.94 1.29
C VAL A 503 20.31 8.77 2.41
N GLY A 504 20.73 8.26 3.56
CA GLY A 504 19.88 8.09 4.74
C GLY A 504 19.67 9.38 5.56
N GLY A 505 20.47 10.42 5.31
CA GLY A 505 20.38 11.72 5.99
C GLY A 505 19.81 12.82 5.11
N ILE A 506 20.67 13.52 4.36
CA ILE A 506 20.31 14.75 3.65
C ILE A 506 19.36 14.48 2.48
N ALA A 507 19.59 13.44 1.67
CA ALA A 507 18.71 13.11 0.55
C ALA A 507 17.29 12.73 1.02
N LEU A 508 17.19 12.09 2.20
CA LEU A 508 15.91 11.76 2.83
C LEU A 508 15.08 13.01 3.14
N LEU A 509 15.71 14.13 3.53
CA LEU A 509 15.02 15.42 3.72
C LEU A 509 14.44 15.95 2.40
N GLY A 510 15.14 15.72 1.28
CA GLY A 510 14.63 15.97 -0.06
C GLY A 510 13.33 15.20 -0.30
N SER A 511 13.32 13.90 0.01
CA SER A 511 12.12 13.06 -0.13
C SER A 511 10.95 13.52 0.75
N VAL A 512 11.20 13.85 2.03
CA VAL A 512 10.16 14.39 2.93
C VAL A 512 9.56 15.68 2.39
N SER A 513 10.41 16.60 1.93
CA SER A 513 9.96 17.86 1.32
C SER A 513 9.16 17.62 0.05
N GLY A 514 9.60 16.66 -0.77
CA GLY A 514 8.91 16.23 -1.97
C GLY A 514 7.54 15.61 -1.67
N GLN A 515 7.39 14.82 -0.62
CA GLN A 515 6.11 14.24 -0.20
C GLN A 515 5.12 15.32 0.24
N ILE A 516 5.56 16.30 1.03
CA ILE A 516 4.69 17.40 1.47
C ILE A 516 4.25 18.26 0.28
N ILE A 517 5.21 18.66 -0.58
CA ILE A 517 4.92 19.48 -1.76
C ILE A 517 4.06 18.70 -2.77
N GLY A 518 4.36 17.43 -2.98
CA GLY A 518 3.59 16.56 -3.87
C GLY A 518 2.15 16.40 -3.41
N GLY A 519 1.91 16.29 -2.10
CA GLY A 519 0.56 16.29 -1.53
C GLY A 519 -0.18 17.59 -1.82
N VAL A 520 0.44 18.75 -1.56
CA VAL A 520 -0.16 20.06 -1.86
C VAL A 520 -0.44 20.25 -3.35
N LEU A 521 0.47 19.82 -4.22
CA LEU A 521 0.27 19.88 -5.66
C LEU A 521 -0.85 18.93 -6.11
N GLY A 522 -0.92 17.74 -5.52
CA GLY A 522 -1.93 16.72 -5.84
C GLY A 522 -3.34 17.21 -5.59
N ASP A 523 -3.61 17.81 -4.43
CA ASP A 523 -4.94 18.38 -4.15
C ASP A 523 -5.22 19.61 -5.02
N LYS A 524 -4.21 20.44 -5.29
CA LYS A 524 -4.40 21.68 -6.06
C LYS A 524 -4.65 21.44 -7.55
N TYR A 525 -3.95 20.47 -8.15
CA TYR A 525 -3.94 20.27 -9.61
C TYR A 525 -4.54 18.93 -10.04
N GLY A 526 -4.88 18.04 -9.11
CA GLY A 526 -5.31 16.67 -9.37
C GLY A 526 -4.16 15.67 -9.18
N ILE A 527 -4.41 14.62 -8.41
CA ILE A 527 -3.40 13.67 -7.94
C ILE A 527 -2.77 12.93 -9.13
N ARG A 528 -3.61 12.44 -10.03
CA ARG A 528 -3.20 11.73 -11.25
C ARG A 528 -2.37 12.60 -12.17
N ARG A 529 -2.75 13.87 -12.35
CA ARG A 529 -2.04 14.81 -13.22
C ARG A 529 -0.61 15.07 -12.70
N VAL A 530 -0.49 15.32 -11.40
CA VAL A 530 0.81 15.52 -10.74
C VAL A 530 1.63 14.23 -10.75
N ALA A 531 1.01 13.06 -10.56
CA ALA A 531 1.68 11.77 -10.71
C ALA A 531 2.27 11.61 -12.12
N MET A 532 1.48 11.83 -13.18
CA MET A 532 1.95 11.70 -14.56
C MET A 532 3.17 12.57 -14.86
N VAL A 533 3.15 13.83 -14.45
CA VAL A 533 4.25 14.78 -14.64
C VAL A 533 5.46 14.39 -13.79
N SER A 534 5.26 14.05 -12.51
CA SER A 534 6.37 13.71 -11.61
C SER A 534 7.08 12.42 -12.00
N PHE A 535 6.39 11.38 -12.48
CA PHE A 535 7.03 10.18 -13.03
C PHE A 535 7.82 10.47 -14.32
N LEU A 536 7.33 11.38 -15.16
CA LEU A 536 8.07 11.83 -16.35
C LEU A 536 9.36 12.56 -15.97
N VAL A 537 9.30 13.45 -14.98
CA VAL A 537 10.47 14.15 -14.45
C VAL A 537 11.41 13.19 -13.72
N LEU A 538 10.89 12.20 -12.99
CA LEU A 538 11.67 11.17 -12.32
C LEU A 538 12.44 10.30 -13.31
N ALA A 539 11.80 9.90 -14.41
CA ALA A 539 12.43 9.17 -15.50
C ALA A 539 13.59 9.98 -16.11
N LEU A 540 13.38 11.28 -16.32
CA LEU A 540 14.43 12.18 -16.79
C LEU A 540 15.58 12.32 -15.78
N ALA A 541 15.27 12.43 -14.48
CA ALA A 541 16.28 12.46 -13.42
C ALA A 541 17.12 11.18 -13.44
N ASN A 542 16.48 10.01 -13.50
CA ASN A 542 17.16 8.72 -13.59
C ASN A 542 18.06 8.62 -14.83
N ALA A 543 17.60 9.07 -16.01
CA ALA A 543 18.41 9.12 -17.22
C ALA A 543 19.58 10.11 -17.12
N THR A 544 19.38 11.24 -16.44
CA THR A 544 20.43 12.25 -16.20
C THR A 544 21.59 11.66 -15.39
N PHE A 545 21.34 10.68 -14.52
CA PHE A 545 22.41 10.01 -13.79
C PHE A 545 23.42 9.30 -14.71
N ALA A 546 22.94 8.64 -15.76
CA ALA A 546 23.81 8.03 -16.77
C ALA A 546 24.62 9.07 -17.53
N PHE A 547 24.03 10.23 -17.85
CA PHE A 547 24.74 11.34 -18.46
C PHE A 547 25.83 11.93 -17.55
N LEU A 548 25.64 11.84 -16.23
CA LEU A 548 26.61 12.28 -15.22
C LEU A 548 27.72 11.26 -14.93
N GLU A 549 27.88 10.21 -15.74
CA GLU A 549 28.96 9.21 -15.64
C GLU A 549 30.35 9.84 -15.40
N PRO A 550 30.79 10.86 -16.16
CA PRO A 550 32.09 11.50 -15.91
C PRO A 550 32.20 12.24 -14.56
N GLN A 551 31.09 12.46 -13.87
CA GLN A 551 30.98 13.19 -12.62
C GLN A 551 30.63 12.30 -11.42
N TRP A 552 30.51 10.98 -11.57
CA TRP A 552 30.17 10.08 -10.46
C TRP A 552 31.17 10.16 -9.29
N GLY A 553 32.45 10.39 -9.57
CA GLY A 553 33.47 10.63 -8.54
C GLY A 553 33.31 11.96 -7.79
N ASN A 554 32.59 12.94 -8.37
CA ASN A 554 32.40 14.25 -7.75
C ASN A 554 31.30 14.20 -6.70
N THR A 555 31.74 14.15 -5.44
CA THR A 555 30.84 14.03 -4.27
C THR A 555 29.80 15.14 -4.20
N TRP A 556 30.19 16.39 -4.49
CA TRP A 556 29.28 17.52 -4.39
C TRP A 556 28.17 17.43 -5.45
N VAL A 557 28.53 17.17 -6.71
CA VAL A 557 27.57 17.06 -7.82
C VAL A 557 26.58 15.92 -7.54
N MET A 558 27.09 14.77 -7.10
CA MET A 558 26.27 13.61 -6.79
C MET A 558 25.37 13.80 -5.57
N THR A 559 25.83 14.53 -4.55
CA THR A 559 25.00 14.87 -3.39
C THR A 559 23.83 15.77 -3.81
N VAL A 560 24.09 16.80 -4.60
CA VAL A 560 23.04 17.69 -5.13
C VAL A 560 22.06 16.93 -6.02
N TYR A 561 22.57 16.07 -6.90
CA TYR A 561 21.76 15.18 -7.73
C TYR A 561 20.83 14.30 -6.88
N LEU A 562 21.37 13.62 -5.85
CA LEU A 562 20.60 12.74 -4.98
C LEU A 562 19.50 13.49 -4.24
N ILE A 563 19.75 14.71 -3.75
CA ILE A 563 18.71 15.54 -3.11
C ILE A 563 17.57 15.83 -4.08
N GLY A 564 17.89 16.25 -5.32
CA GLY A 564 16.89 16.55 -6.35
C GLY A 564 16.11 15.30 -6.79
N GLN A 565 16.80 14.17 -6.97
CA GLN A 565 16.18 12.91 -7.36
C GLN A 565 15.23 12.41 -6.26
N TYR A 566 15.65 12.44 -4.99
CA TYR A 566 14.82 12.02 -3.86
C TYR A 566 13.61 12.94 -3.67
N PHE A 567 13.78 14.24 -3.94
CA PHE A 567 12.69 15.21 -3.94
C PHE A 567 11.60 14.86 -4.97
N ILE A 568 12.00 14.64 -6.23
CA ILE A 568 11.06 14.26 -7.29
C ILE A 568 10.43 12.89 -7.02
N ALA A 569 11.22 11.91 -6.56
CA ALA A 569 10.73 10.60 -6.17
C ALA A 569 9.71 10.70 -5.02
N GLY A 570 9.92 11.60 -4.07
CA GLY A 570 8.97 11.89 -3.00
C GLY A 570 7.61 12.39 -3.51
N ILE A 571 7.61 13.27 -4.52
CA ILE A 571 6.39 13.76 -5.19
C ILE A 571 5.68 12.61 -5.91
N ALA A 572 6.42 11.84 -6.71
CA ALA A 572 5.85 10.74 -7.49
C ALA A 572 5.21 9.67 -6.59
N LEU A 573 5.92 9.26 -5.54
CA LEU A 573 5.46 8.26 -4.59
C LEU A 573 4.18 8.70 -3.88
N ILE A 574 4.13 9.95 -3.38
CA ILE A 574 2.96 10.39 -2.61
C ILE A 574 1.71 10.50 -3.47
N CYS A 575 1.85 10.89 -4.74
CA CYS A 575 0.72 10.98 -5.65
C CYS A 575 0.18 9.58 -5.99
N ILE A 576 1.05 8.59 -6.22
CA ILE A 576 0.59 7.20 -6.44
C ILE A 576 -0.10 6.62 -5.22
N ILE A 577 0.49 6.81 -4.03
CA ILE A 577 -0.13 6.36 -2.77
C ILE A 577 -1.50 7.00 -2.57
N SER A 578 -1.62 8.29 -2.86
CA SER A 578 -2.88 9.02 -2.71
C SER A 578 -3.92 8.61 -3.75
N LEU A 579 -3.49 8.30 -4.99
CA LEU A 579 -4.36 7.73 -6.02
C LEU A 579 -4.89 6.35 -5.60
N CYS A 580 -4.05 5.52 -4.98
CA CYS A 580 -4.51 4.25 -4.40
C CYS A 580 -5.59 4.45 -3.34
N MET A 581 -5.48 5.48 -2.49
CA MET A 581 -6.54 5.77 -1.51
C MET A 581 -7.83 6.26 -2.17
N ARG A 582 -7.73 7.17 -3.15
CA ARG A 582 -8.90 7.68 -3.87
C ARG A 582 -9.68 6.62 -4.63
N LEU A 583 -8.97 5.64 -5.21
CA LEU A 583 -9.60 4.52 -5.90
C LEU A 583 -10.04 3.40 -4.98
N THR A 584 -9.82 3.54 -3.67
CA THR A 584 -10.25 2.57 -2.67
C THR A 584 -11.65 2.87 -2.18
N TRP A 585 -12.52 1.86 -2.19
CA TRP A 585 -13.88 1.96 -1.66
C TRP A 585 -13.89 1.82 -0.13
N SER A 586 -14.51 2.78 0.56
CA SER A 586 -14.54 2.87 2.02
C SER A 586 -15.08 1.60 2.71
N LYS A 587 -16.05 0.90 2.10
CA LYS A 587 -16.63 -0.35 2.66
C LYS A 587 -15.63 -1.49 2.80
N VAL A 588 -14.57 -1.51 1.99
CA VAL A 588 -13.50 -2.52 2.00
C VAL A 588 -12.12 -1.86 2.01
N GLY A 589 -12.06 -0.70 2.67
CA GLY A 589 -10.90 0.19 2.62
C GLY A 589 -9.62 -0.48 3.10
N GLY A 590 -9.69 -1.25 4.18
CA GLY A 590 -8.53 -1.93 4.74
C GLY A 590 -7.96 -2.98 3.79
N THR A 591 -8.82 -3.78 3.15
CA THR A 591 -8.42 -4.86 2.25
C THR A 591 -7.90 -4.34 0.93
N GLN A 592 -8.67 -3.48 0.26
CA GLN A 592 -8.35 -3.01 -1.08
C GLN A 592 -7.10 -2.11 -1.07
N PHE A 593 -6.99 -1.18 -0.12
CA PHE A 593 -5.81 -0.33 -0.03
C PHE A 593 -4.54 -1.12 0.33
N THR A 594 -4.64 -2.05 1.28
CA THR A 594 -3.50 -2.91 1.63
C THR A 594 -3.08 -3.78 0.46
N ALA A 595 -4.02 -4.26 -0.36
CA ALA A 595 -3.70 -4.99 -1.58
C ALA A 595 -2.90 -4.12 -2.57
N TYR A 596 -3.29 -2.85 -2.80
CA TYR A 596 -2.48 -1.92 -3.60
C TYR A 596 -1.07 -1.74 -3.04
N MET A 597 -0.93 -1.57 -1.72
CA MET A 597 0.38 -1.45 -1.08
C MET A 597 1.25 -2.70 -1.22
N SER A 598 0.65 -3.88 -1.11
CA SER A 598 1.34 -5.16 -1.32
C SER A 598 1.79 -5.34 -2.78
N ILE A 599 0.97 -4.91 -3.74
CA ILE A 599 1.30 -4.91 -5.16
C ILE A 599 2.49 -3.99 -5.46
N LEU A 600 2.46 -2.75 -4.97
CA LEU A 600 3.57 -1.79 -5.11
C LEU A 600 4.87 -2.36 -4.51
N ASN A 601 4.81 -2.94 -3.31
CA ASN A 601 5.99 -3.57 -2.69
C ASN A 601 6.52 -4.75 -3.50
N THR A 602 5.64 -5.54 -4.13
CA THR A 602 6.03 -6.65 -4.99
C THR A 602 6.73 -6.15 -6.27
N SER A 603 6.28 -5.02 -6.81
CA SER A 603 6.95 -4.35 -7.93
C SER A 603 8.39 -3.97 -7.60
N VAL A 604 8.66 -3.44 -6.40
CA VAL A 604 10.02 -3.11 -5.93
C VAL A 604 10.91 -4.35 -5.89
N VAL A 605 10.42 -5.46 -5.33
CA VAL A 605 11.17 -6.72 -5.25
C VAL A 605 11.50 -7.24 -6.65
N PHE A 606 10.52 -7.22 -7.55
CA PHE A 606 10.72 -7.60 -8.94
C PHE A 606 11.77 -6.72 -9.63
N ALA A 607 11.71 -5.39 -9.42
CA ALA A 607 12.69 -4.44 -9.96
C ALA A 607 14.13 -4.79 -9.54
N TYR A 608 14.37 -5.07 -8.25
CA TYR A 608 15.68 -5.47 -7.75
C TYR A 608 16.19 -6.78 -8.35
N THR A 609 15.32 -7.79 -8.51
CA THR A 609 15.73 -9.05 -9.15
C THR A 609 16.06 -8.88 -10.63
N LEU A 610 15.39 -7.95 -11.32
CA LEU A 610 15.67 -7.62 -12.70
C LEU A 610 17.03 -6.91 -12.85
N THR A 611 17.41 -6.07 -11.88
CA THR A 611 18.68 -5.32 -11.89
C THR A 611 19.89 -6.24 -12.02
N GLU A 612 20.00 -7.29 -11.21
CA GLU A 612 21.15 -8.22 -11.23
C GLU A 612 21.34 -8.86 -12.62
N ARG A 613 20.24 -9.29 -13.23
CA ARG A 613 20.27 -9.89 -14.56
C ARG A 613 20.68 -8.87 -15.62
N MET A 614 20.23 -7.63 -15.52
CA MET A 614 20.53 -6.58 -16.50
C MET A 614 21.98 -6.11 -16.45
N ILE A 615 22.56 -5.90 -15.26
CA ILE A 615 23.98 -5.49 -15.14
C ILE A 615 24.96 -6.60 -15.53
N SER A 616 24.49 -7.85 -15.67
CA SER A 616 25.30 -8.96 -16.23
C SER A 616 25.38 -8.95 -17.76
N VAL A 617 24.49 -8.20 -18.43
CA VAL A 617 24.36 -8.15 -19.89
C VAL A 617 24.72 -6.78 -20.46
N PHE A 618 24.35 -5.71 -19.75
CA PHE A 618 24.51 -4.32 -20.16
C PHE A 618 25.51 -3.57 -19.28
N ASN A 619 26.15 -2.54 -19.83
CA ASN A 619 26.92 -1.60 -19.02
C ASN A 619 26.02 -0.76 -18.11
N TYR A 620 26.60 -0.07 -17.11
CA TYR A 620 25.81 0.71 -16.15
C TYR A 620 24.98 1.80 -16.81
N SER A 621 25.55 2.56 -17.75
CA SER A 621 24.85 3.64 -18.43
C SER A 621 23.63 3.15 -19.20
N THR A 622 23.73 2.06 -19.96
CA THR A 622 22.59 1.42 -20.63
C THR A 622 21.57 0.88 -19.65
N ALA A 623 22.01 0.21 -18.57
CA ALA A 623 21.11 -0.29 -17.54
C ALA A 623 20.31 0.87 -16.89
N ILE A 624 20.96 1.98 -16.56
CA ILE A 624 20.30 3.17 -16.01
C ILE A 624 19.28 3.75 -17.01
N TYR A 625 19.60 3.84 -18.31
CA TYR A 625 18.64 4.26 -19.33
C TYR A 625 17.44 3.31 -19.45
N ILE A 626 17.65 1.99 -19.33
CA ILE A 626 16.56 1.02 -19.26
C ILE A 626 15.68 1.30 -18.04
N GLY A 627 16.28 1.48 -16.85
CA GLY A 627 15.54 1.83 -15.64
C GLY A 627 14.74 3.12 -15.75
N ALA A 628 15.32 4.14 -16.39
CA ALA A 628 14.62 5.38 -16.71
C ALA A 628 13.44 5.16 -17.67
N ALA A 629 13.58 4.31 -18.68
CA ALA A 629 12.48 3.95 -19.58
C ALA A 629 11.37 3.17 -18.86
N LEU A 630 11.73 2.24 -17.96
CA LEU A 630 10.77 1.49 -17.14
C LEU A 630 9.95 2.41 -16.22
N THR A 631 10.54 3.52 -15.75
CA THR A 631 9.85 4.53 -14.93
C THR A 631 8.66 5.18 -15.68
N LEU A 632 8.71 5.23 -17.02
CA LEU A 632 7.66 5.86 -17.85
C LEU A 632 6.41 4.98 -17.99
N VAL A 633 6.50 3.69 -17.69
CA VAL A 633 5.36 2.76 -17.75
C VAL A 633 4.23 3.24 -16.83
N THR A 634 4.58 3.79 -15.66
CA THR A 634 3.60 4.37 -14.73
C THR A 634 2.79 5.48 -15.38
N SER A 635 3.45 6.48 -15.99
CA SER A 635 2.78 7.59 -16.69
C SER A 635 1.88 7.11 -17.83
N PHE A 636 2.24 6.01 -18.50
CA PHE A 636 1.40 5.41 -19.54
C PHE A 636 0.07 4.89 -18.97
N PHE A 637 0.10 4.08 -17.92
CA PHE A 637 -1.13 3.54 -17.33
C PHE A 637 -1.98 4.62 -16.66
N LEU A 638 -1.36 5.60 -16.03
CA LEU A 638 -2.05 6.74 -15.43
C LEU A 638 -2.87 7.55 -16.45
N ALA A 639 -2.50 7.53 -17.74
CA ALA A 639 -3.28 8.22 -18.78
C ALA A 639 -4.67 7.60 -19.00
N PHE A 640 -4.91 6.37 -18.52
CA PHE A 640 -6.16 5.63 -18.70
C PHE A 640 -6.96 5.45 -17.40
N ILE A 641 -6.48 6.03 -16.30
CA ILE A 641 -7.11 5.98 -14.99
C ILE A 641 -7.93 7.26 -14.78
N ASP A 642 -9.16 7.13 -14.30
CA ASP A 642 -9.99 8.21 -13.78
C ASP A 642 -9.95 8.15 -12.25
N GLU A 643 -9.41 9.19 -11.61
CA GLU A 643 -9.24 9.24 -10.15
C GLU A 643 -10.55 9.44 -9.37
N ASN A 644 -11.65 9.79 -10.04
CA ASN A 644 -12.97 9.98 -9.44
C ASN A 644 -13.90 8.77 -9.64
N GLU A 645 -13.52 7.76 -10.44
CA GLU A 645 -14.44 6.70 -10.86
C GLU A 645 -15.02 5.91 -9.68
N THR A 646 -14.19 5.57 -8.69
CA THR A 646 -14.65 4.84 -7.48
C THR A 646 -15.67 5.68 -6.69
N ASP A 647 -15.44 6.98 -6.53
CA ASP A 647 -16.34 7.87 -5.80
C ASP A 647 -17.70 8.00 -6.53
N ARG A 648 -17.67 8.09 -7.86
CA ARG A 648 -18.87 8.16 -8.72
C ARG A 648 -19.66 6.86 -8.71
N VAL A 649 -18.99 5.72 -8.92
CA VAL A 649 -19.65 4.41 -9.15
C VAL A 649 -20.01 3.68 -7.85
N LEU A 650 -19.20 3.82 -6.79
CA LEU A 650 -19.34 2.99 -5.58
C LEU A 650 -19.67 3.76 -4.31
N GLU A 651 -19.24 5.01 -4.16
CA GLU A 651 -19.53 5.82 -2.98
C GLU A 651 -20.83 6.63 -3.12
N GLY A 652 -21.31 6.86 -4.35
CA GLY A 652 -22.50 7.67 -4.59
C GLY A 652 -22.32 9.13 -4.17
N ARG A 653 -21.08 9.63 -4.15
CA ARG A 653 -20.75 11.02 -3.74
C ARG A 653 -21.03 12.05 -4.84
N TRP A 654 -21.40 11.60 -6.04
CA TRP A 654 -21.67 12.43 -7.21
C TRP A 654 -23.06 12.11 -7.78
N ASP A 655 -24.09 12.69 -7.18
CA ASP A 655 -25.43 12.77 -7.79
C ASP A 655 -25.53 14.12 -8.50
N GLY A 656 -25.12 14.17 -9.76
CA GLY A 656 -25.24 15.35 -10.60
C GLY A 656 -25.17 14.96 -12.08
N ASP A 657 -26.16 15.42 -12.84
CA ASP A 657 -26.43 15.14 -14.26
C ASP A 657 -25.33 15.63 -15.23
N ASP A 658 -24.07 15.26 -15.00
CA ASP A 658 -22.99 15.46 -15.96
C ASP A 658 -22.74 14.13 -16.68
N GLU A 659 -23.48 13.95 -17.79
CA GLU A 659 -23.08 13.08 -18.90
C GLU A 659 -21.67 13.47 -19.36
N PHE A 660 -20.64 12.95 -18.68
CA PHE A 660 -19.34 12.80 -19.30
C PHE A 660 -19.50 11.73 -20.38
N ASP A 661 -19.59 12.19 -21.63
CA ASP A 661 -19.69 11.37 -22.85
C ASP A 661 -19.08 9.97 -22.64
N ASP A 662 -19.97 8.98 -22.62
CA ASP A 662 -19.75 7.54 -22.62
C ASP A 662 -18.39 7.15 -23.23
N LEU A 663 -17.39 7.02 -22.36
CA LEU A 663 -16.08 6.46 -22.72
C LEU A 663 -16.07 4.95 -22.46
N GLY A 664 -16.98 4.28 -23.14
CA GLY A 664 -16.92 2.85 -23.40
C GLY A 664 -17.39 2.03 -22.23
N GLU A 665 -18.63 2.27 -21.80
CA GLU A 665 -19.37 1.33 -20.97
C GLU A 665 -19.69 0.05 -21.78
N THR A 666 -18.69 -0.81 -21.86
CA THR A 666 -18.91 -2.25 -21.93
C THR A 666 -17.98 -2.89 -20.92
N PRO A 667 -18.48 -3.78 -20.04
CA PRO A 667 -17.62 -4.65 -19.27
C PRO A 667 -16.64 -5.32 -20.23
N TRP A 668 -15.35 -5.13 -19.99
CA TRP A 668 -14.26 -5.60 -20.89
C TRP A 668 -14.23 -7.14 -21.10
N LEU A 669 -15.15 -7.87 -20.45
CA LEU A 669 -15.31 -9.32 -20.52
C LEU A 669 -16.59 -9.78 -21.25
N ASP A 670 -17.43 -8.86 -21.73
CA ASP A 670 -18.63 -9.21 -22.51
C ASP A 670 -18.29 -9.24 -24.01
N SER A 671 -17.60 -10.30 -24.45
CA SER A 671 -17.63 -10.71 -25.84
C SER A 671 -18.88 -11.56 -26.09
N ASP A 672 -20.05 -10.94 -26.17
CA ASP A 672 -21.24 -11.58 -26.74
C ASP A 672 -21.22 -11.41 -28.26
N GLU A 673 -20.46 -12.26 -28.95
CA GLU A 673 -20.76 -12.58 -30.36
C GLU A 673 -21.85 -13.64 -30.41
N GLY A 674 -23.01 -13.29 -30.98
CA GLY A 674 -23.86 -14.32 -31.61
C GLY A 674 -25.36 -14.10 -31.69
N GLY A 675 -25.79 -13.13 -32.51
CA GLY A 675 -26.71 -13.45 -33.60
C GLY A 675 -28.22 -13.20 -33.42
N GLY A 676 -28.73 -12.24 -34.21
CA GLY A 676 -29.95 -12.48 -34.98
C GLY A 676 -30.94 -11.32 -35.09
N LYS A 677 -30.76 -10.44 -36.08
CA LYS A 677 -31.91 -9.81 -36.76
C LYS A 677 -31.66 -9.69 -38.27
N PRO A 678 -32.65 -10.04 -39.13
CA PRO A 678 -32.50 -10.02 -40.56
C PRO A 678 -32.70 -8.62 -41.14
N VAL A 679 -32.03 -8.43 -42.26
CA VAL A 679 -32.04 -7.30 -43.19
C VAL A 679 -33.46 -6.93 -43.63
N ALA A 680 -33.75 -5.62 -43.71
CA ALA A 680 -34.76 -5.09 -44.61
C ALA A 680 -34.14 -3.99 -45.49
N THR A 681 -33.92 -4.36 -46.75
CA THR A 681 -33.76 -3.47 -47.90
C THR A 681 -35.08 -2.76 -48.19
N THR A 682 -35.10 -1.43 -48.20
CA THR A 682 -35.38 -0.52 -49.35
C THR A 682 -35.66 0.88 -48.84
#